data_AF-A0A5C3QHM1-F1
#
_entry.id   AF-A0A5C3QHM1-F1
#
_cell.length_a   1.000
_cell.length_b   1.000
_cell.length_c   1.000
_cell.angle_alpha   90.00
_cell.angle_beta   90.00
_cell.angle_gamma   90.00
#
_symmetry.space_group_name_H-M   'P 1'
#
loop_
_entity.id
_entity.type
_entity.pdbx_description
1 polymer ?
#
loop_
_entity_poly.entity_id
_entity_poly.type
_entity_poly.pdbx_seq_one_letter_code
_entity_poly.pdbx_strand_id
1 'polypeptide(L)'
;MRAVALLTLLVLPFLRPARAREDILYTSSVSYCEPPQSLLVQQFDFAYFSANRSVSFNISAQSVSTDVSLGANVLVNVYGSNPFNFTLDLCNVLGGLLCPLPVYNFQGADSLSLPDSLGIADIIPGIAFDIPDLEAYAQLSLYDMDTDEVKACVQATLSNGWSTRQRGVEWGTRAFSLFALVLAVYASTNPHSLLPFRFIDLIHLFQTIAFSGLLSINYPFLYRSFTHNFSWAIGLFPPSFPSSMQNSIDNMRALTGGQMPNSTSDSAVGLVNRRLSPYNAPISFNSVSSLVAASAPPRFNSGLSRFTQLVAEVQPRLLAVFIPSAGPVEIINEASTLQAGIPIYTNSVNIGAANAFMTVFLTSLIVVAIVAGLLALGYLVFRLAARHAKAQRIRDWMSAYPPFARGWALRTALVLMMPILVFTFYQWTINDSWLAVLLSVISLLGIAVGVLFPSFLLFRQARVAPAGLYSAPKTLIANAPLHAAYRTPRWFFFIINLFAMVARSLVIGFGQNNGRVQVGFLVAIEAIVLIALIFLRPHPTRGADALAIYLAITRLVCAGLFIAFLETLSVDAIPRVVIGVVAAVIYSVAVVVLFFNFMWALVRMVFRRGRGKTSDDVGSDLSIVEKAEGAPITQRHSSSAPATPVRTSMDSRPQHHGTIH
;
A
#
# COMPACT_ATOMS: atom_id res chain seq x y z
N MET A 1 2.42 -27.99 -26.39
CA MET A 1 2.96 -26.96 -27.33
C MET A 1 2.11 -25.69 -27.39
N ARG A 2 0.78 -25.74 -27.60
CA ARG A 2 -0.08 -24.53 -27.61
C ARG A 2 -0.07 -23.68 -26.33
N ALA A 3 0.08 -24.30 -25.15
CA ALA A 3 0.18 -23.57 -23.88
C ALA A 3 1.52 -22.83 -23.69
N VAL A 4 2.62 -23.34 -24.26
CA VAL A 4 3.95 -22.71 -24.20
C VAL A 4 4.05 -21.55 -25.21
N ALA A 5 3.40 -21.69 -26.37
CA ALA A 5 3.27 -20.62 -27.36
C ALA A 5 2.44 -19.43 -26.84
N LEU A 6 1.40 -19.69 -26.03
CA LEU A 6 0.59 -18.62 -25.42
C LEU A 6 1.33 -17.90 -24.28
N LEU A 7 2.22 -18.61 -23.58
CA LEU A 7 3.07 -18.07 -22.51
C LEU A 7 4.22 -17.21 -23.06
N THR A 8 4.75 -17.56 -24.24
CA THR A 8 5.81 -16.80 -24.91
C THR A 8 5.28 -15.53 -25.62
N LEU A 9 4.05 -15.55 -26.15
CA LEU A 9 3.41 -14.36 -26.72
C LEU A 9 3.01 -13.31 -25.67
N LEU A 10 2.86 -13.71 -24.41
CA LEU A 10 2.57 -12.84 -23.26
C LEU A 10 3.81 -12.09 -22.72
N VAL A 11 5.03 -12.51 -23.09
CA VAL A 11 6.29 -11.93 -22.58
C VAL A 11 6.86 -10.85 -23.51
N LEU A 12 6.54 -10.89 -24.81
CA LEU A 12 6.98 -9.91 -25.81
C LEU A 12 6.65 -8.43 -25.51
N PRO A 13 5.53 -8.04 -24.86
CA PRO A 13 5.29 -6.63 -24.52
C PRO A 13 6.11 -6.10 -23.33
N PHE A 14 6.92 -6.93 -22.66
CA PHE A 14 7.77 -6.52 -21.54
C PHE A 14 9.18 -6.07 -21.96
N LEU A 15 9.56 -6.21 -23.22
CA LEU A 15 10.81 -5.66 -23.75
C LEU A 15 10.66 -4.16 -24.00
N ARG A 16 10.75 -3.37 -22.94
CA ARG A 16 10.88 -1.91 -23.04
C ARG A 16 12.31 -1.56 -23.44
N PRO A 17 12.54 -0.53 -24.27
CA PRO A 17 13.88 -0.03 -24.53
C PRO A 17 14.51 0.42 -23.19
N ALA A 18 15.75 -0.02 -22.95
CA ALA A 18 16.55 0.51 -21.86
C ALA A 18 16.70 2.01 -22.09
N ARG A 19 16.06 2.83 -21.26
CA ARG A 19 16.40 4.25 -21.17
C ARG A 19 17.76 4.32 -20.48
N ALA A 20 18.79 4.71 -21.21
CA ALA A 20 20.00 5.24 -20.59
C ALA A 20 19.57 6.47 -19.80
N ARG A 21 19.65 6.36 -18.47
CA ARG A 21 19.28 7.43 -17.53
C ARG A 21 20.58 7.97 -16.94
N GLU A 22 20.64 9.28 -16.78
CA GLU A 22 21.79 9.96 -16.21
C GLU A 22 21.74 9.95 -14.67
N ASP A 23 22.91 9.90 -14.05
CA ASP A 23 23.09 9.98 -12.60
C ASP A 23 23.04 11.45 -12.17
N ILE A 24 21.84 11.86 -11.75
CA ILE A 24 21.50 13.22 -11.33
C ILE A 24 20.86 13.19 -9.94
N LEU A 25 21.28 14.12 -9.08
CA LEU A 25 20.56 14.47 -7.86
C LEU A 25 19.93 15.84 -8.04
N TYR A 26 18.65 15.99 -7.76
CA TYR A 26 17.95 17.27 -7.89
C TYR A 26 17.05 17.55 -6.69
N THR A 27 16.67 18.80 -6.51
CA THR A 27 15.77 19.25 -5.44
C THR A 27 14.33 18.85 -5.72
N SER A 28 13.74 18.04 -4.84
CA SER A 28 12.33 17.64 -4.96
C SER A 28 11.36 18.59 -4.25
N SER A 29 11.75 19.15 -3.11
CA SER A 29 10.93 20.10 -2.35
C SER A 29 11.82 21.05 -1.55
N VAL A 30 11.35 22.27 -1.31
CA VAL A 30 12.08 23.27 -0.51
C VAL A 30 11.17 23.87 0.55
N SER A 31 11.71 24.07 1.74
CA SER A 31 11.00 24.66 2.88
C SER A 31 11.93 25.50 3.74
N TYR A 32 11.38 26.48 4.46
CA TYR A 32 12.13 27.19 5.50
C TYR A 32 12.36 26.30 6.73
N CYS A 33 13.58 26.30 7.28
CA CYS A 33 13.86 25.67 8.59
C CYS A 33 13.39 26.54 9.76
N GLU A 34 13.47 27.85 9.56
CA GLU A 34 13.25 28.92 10.53
C GLU A 34 12.46 30.00 9.80
N PRO A 35 11.45 30.66 10.43
CA PRO A 35 10.75 31.76 9.78
C PRO A 35 11.74 32.84 9.27
N PRO A 36 11.62 33.30 8.02
CA PRO A 36 12.57 34.23 7.43
C PRO A 36 12.47 35.60 8.09
N GLN A 37 13.62 36.20 8.47
CA GLN A 37 13.66 37.52 9.10
C GLN A 37 13.93 38.67 8.11
N SER A 38 14.90 38.50 7.20
CA SER A 38 15.34 39.57 6.28
C SER A 38 15.42 39.16 4.81
N LEU A 39 15.35 37.86 4.51
CA LEU A 39 15.48 37.34 3.16
C LEU A 39 14.43 36.26 2.87
N LEU A 40 13.60 36.52 1.87
CA LEU A 40 12.55 35.62 1.39
C LEU A 40 13.01 34.92 0.12
N VAL A 41 13.46 33.67 0.24
CA VAL A 41 13.67 32.73 -0.86
C VAL A 41 12.32 32.27 -1.43
N GLN A 42 12.07 32.57 -2.69
CA GLN A 42 10.84 32.19 -3.40
C GLN A 42 10.99 30.85 -4.14
N GLN A 43 12.18 30.57 -4.68
CA GLN A 43 12.51 29.36 -5.43
C GLN A 43 13.97 29.01 -5.20
N PHE A 44 14.26 27.72 -4.99
CA PHE A 44 15.62 27.21 -4.82
C PHE A 44 15.72 25.83 -5.46
N ASP A 45 16.01 25.81 -6.75
CA ASP A 45 16.23 24.57 -7.47
C ASP A 45 17.74 24.30 -7.59
N PHE A 46 18.16 23.08 -7.26
CA PHE A 46 19.53 22.63 -7.35
C PHE A 46 19.58 21.25 -8.01
N ALA A 47 20.53 21.05 -8.92
CA ALA A 47 20.79 19.77 -9.56
C ALA A 47 22.29 19.50 -9.67
N TYR A 48 22.74 18.33 -9.21
CA TYR A 48 24.09 17.82 -9.35
C TYR A 48 24.13 16.71 -10.39
N PHE A 49 24.98 16.88 -11.40
CA PHE A 49 25.24 15.89 -12.43
C PHE A 49 26.55 15.16 -12.14
N SER A 50 26.47 13.85 -11.87
CA SER A 50 27.65 13.05 -11.53
C SER A 50 28.64 12.92 -12.70
N ALA A 51 28.12 12.74 -13.92
CA ALA A 51 28.94 12.49 -15.12
C ALA A 51 29.89 13.65 -15.47
N ASN A 52 29.41 14.90 -15.37
CA ASN A 52 30.17 16.10 -15.73
C ASN A 52 30.66 16.89 -14.50
N ARG A 53 30.42 16.39 -13.29
CA ARG A 53 30.72 17.05 -12.00
C ARG A 53 30.23 18.50 -11.97
N SER A 54 29.06 18.74 -12.54
CA SER A 54 28.49 20.07 -12.68
C SER A 54 27.28 20.24 -11.77
N VAL A 55 27.19 21.39 -11.13
CA VAL A 55 26.03 21.83 -10.37
C VAL A 55 25.28 22.86 -11.19
N SER A 56 24.00 22.63 -11.44
CA SER A 56 23.07 23.64 -11.92
C SER A 56 22.25 24.14 -10.75
N PHE A 57 22.12 25.45 -10.61
CA PHE A 57 21.22 26.05 -9.63
C PHE A 57 20.35 27.12 -10.28
N ASN A 58 19.15 27.29 -9.74
CA ASN A 58 18.22 28.36 -10.08
C ASN A 58 17.59 28.87 -8.79
N ILE A 59 17.95 30.08 -8.40
CA ILE A 59 17.51 30.72 -7.17
C ILE A 59 16.76 32.02 -7.49
N SER A 60 15.61 32.19 -6.85
CA SER A 60 14.91 33.48 -6.84
C SER A 60 14.62 33.85 -5.39
N ALA A 61 15.02 35.04 -4.99
CA ALA A 61 14.85 35.50 -3.62
C ALA A 61 14.73 37.03 -3.57
N GLN A 62 14.18 37.51 -2.46
CA GLN A 62 13.89 38.91 -2.21
C GLN A 62 14.51 39.32 -0.86
N SER A 63 15.33 40.37 -0.87
CA SER A 63 15.80 40.99 0.36
C SER A 63 14.77 42.00 0.85
N VAL A 64 14.48 41.98 2.16
CA VAL A 64 13.54 42.90 2.84
C VAL A 64 14.31 43.94 3.68
N SER A 65 15.58 43.69 3.99
CA SER A 65 16.43 44.59 4.79
C SER A 65 17.58 45.16 3.96
N THR A 66 17.91 46.43 4.22
CA THR A 66 19.10 47.11 3.69
C THR A 66 20.33 46.78 4.52
N ASP A 67 21.51 46.74 3.89
CA ASP A 67 22.82 46.74 4.54
C ASP A 67 23.15 45.51 5.43
N VAL A 68 22.99 44.29 4.90
CA VAL A 68 23.43 43.07 5.58
C VAL A 68 24.56 42.38 4.79
N SER A 69 25.69 42.15 5.44
CA SER A 69 26.76 41.26 4.96
C SER A 69 26.43 39.82 5.36
N LEU A 70 26.03 39.00 4.38
CA LEU A 70 25.62 37.62 4.62
C LEU A 70 26.73 36.62 4.34
N GLY A 71 26.98 35.75 5.31
CA GLY A 71 27.63 34.46 5.12
C GLY A 71 26.59 33.39 4.78
N ALA A 72 26.96 32.43 3.94
CA ALA A 72 26.14 31.26 3.64
C ALA A 72 26.83 30.00 4.15
N ASN A 73 26.12 29.19 4.90
CA ASN A 73 26.54 27.85 5.27
C ASN A 73 25.63 26.83 4.55
N VAL A 74 26.25 25.95 3.77
CA VAL A 74 25.59 24.86 3.09
C VAL A 74 25.93 23.54 3.79
N LEU A 75 24.93 22.97 4.45
CA LEU A 75 24.99 21.66 5.06
C LEU A 75 24.31 20.62 4.17
N VAL A 76 25.06 19.66 3.64
CA VAL A 76 24.51 18.53 2.86
C VAL A 76 24.61 17.27 3.68
N ASN A 77 23.47 16.59 3.87
CA ASN A 77 23.38 15.34 4.60
C ASN A 77 22.72 14.28 3.72
N VAL A 78 23.41 13.15 3.54
CA VAL A 78 22.94 11.98 2.81
C VAL A 78 22.89 10.81 3.77
N TYR A 79 21.69 10.28 4.03
CA TYR A 79 21.46 9.14 4.93
C TYR A 79 22.10 9.24 6.32
N GLY A 80 22.33 10.44 6.85
CA GLY A 80 22.88 10.62 8.21
C GLY A 80 24.37 10.30 8.32
N SER A 81 25.04 10.05 7.20
CA SER A 81 26.50 9.95 7.17
C SER A 81 27.12 11.35 7.14
N ASN A 82 28.23 11.53 7.88
CA ASN A 82 29.02 12.77 8.08
C ASN A 82 28.52 13.97 7.27
N PRO A 83 27.72 14.89 7.86
CA PRO A 83 27.18 16.03 7.13
C PRO A 83 28.33 16.88 6.59
N PHE A 84 28.28 17.17 5.29
CA PHE A 84 29.22 18.08 4.66
C PHE A 84 28.77 19.50 4.95
N ASN A 85 29.60 20.27 5.66
CA ASN A 85 29.37 21.67 5.94
C ASN A 85 30.40 22.49 5.16
N PHE A 86 29.93 23.37 4.28
CA PHE A 86 30.76 24.31 3.55
C PHE A 86 30.23 25.72 3.73
N THR A 87 31.11 26.62 4.16
CA THR A 87 30.81 28.04 4.31
C THR A 87 31.30 28.81 3.09
N LEU A 88 30.39 29.58 2.49
CA LEU A 88 30.62 30.46 1.37
C LEU A 88 30.39 31.91 1.82
N ASP A 89 31.39 32.75 1.58
CA ASP A 89 31.23 34.20 1.71
C ASP A 89 30.67 34.78 0.40
N LEU A 90 29.39 35.17 0.43
CA LEU A 90 28.67 35.68 -0.73
C LEU A 90 29.27 36.98 -1.26
N CYS A 91 29.89 37.79 -0.40
CA CYS A 91 30.49 39.08 -0.78
C CYS A 91 31.81 38.87 -1.55
N ASN A 92 32.61 37.89 -1.14
CA ASN A 92 33.89 37.58 -1.78
C ASN A 92 33.73 36.79 -3.08
N VAL A 93 32.74 35.89 -3.15
CA VAL A 93 32.58 34.97 -4.30
C VAL A 93 31.87 35.64 -5.48
N LEU A 94 30.96 36.58 -5.25
CA LEU A 94 30.27 37.34 -6.30
C LEU A 94 30.92 38.71 -6.58
N GLY A 95 32.21 38.87 -6.26
CA GLY A 95 33.01 40.03 -6.64
C GLY A 95 32.51 41.36 -6.07
N GLY A 96 31.88 41.35 -4.89
CA GLY A 96 31.34 42.55 -4.24
C GLY A 96 30.08 43.14 -4.90
N LEU A 97 29.50 42.50 -5.94
CA LEU A 97 28.32 43.04 -6.63
C LEU A 97 27.03 42.93 -5.80
N LEU A 98 27.01 42.04 -4.81
CA LEU A 98 25.84 41.74 -3.98
C LEU A 98 25.92 42.34 -2.57
N CYS A 99 27.00 43.03 -2.21
CA CYS A 99 27.18 43.58 -0.86
C CYS A 99 27.42 45.10 -0.91
N PRO A 100 26.57 45.93 -0.28
CA PRO A 100 25.39 45.58 0.52
C PRO A 100 24.21 45.09 -0.33
N LEU A 101 23.43 44.12 0.19
CA LEU A 101 22.29 43.54 -0.52
C LEU A 101 21.20 44.60 -0.77
N PRO A 102 20.93 44.93 -2.04
CA PRO A 102 19.87 45.88 -2.37
C PRO A 102 18.48 45.24 -2.21
N VAL A 103 17.46 46.06 -1.92
CA VAL A 103 16.07 45.64 -1.68
C VAL A 103 15.34 45.39 -3.01
N TYR A 104 15.87 44.50 -3.84
CA TYR A 104 15.21 44.04 -5.07
C TYR A 104 15.15 42.51 -5.15
N ASN A 105 14.26 42.01 -6.01
CA ASN A 105 14.16 40.59 -6.30
C ASN A 105 15.38 40.17 -7.13
N PHE A 106 16.21 39.30 -6.60
CA PHE A 106 17.31 38.72 -7.35
C PHE A 106 16.92 37.35 -7.88
N GLN A 107 17.22 37.13 -9.16
CA GLN A 107 17.06 35.86 -9.84
C GLN A 107 18.41 35.50 -10.45
N GLY A 108 18.89 34.29 -10.17
CA GLY A 108 20.16 33.80 -10.67
C GLY A 108 20.03 32.34 -11.06
N ALA A 109 20.38 32.02 -12.29
CA ALA A 109 20.52 30.65 -12.74
C ALA A 109 21.87 30.50 -13.43
N ASP A 110 22.65 29.51 -13.01
CA ASP A 110 23.95 29.20 -13.60
C ASP A 110 24.26 27.71 -13.46
N SER A 111 25.23 27.23 -14.24
CA SER A 111 25.78 25.89 -14.15
C SER A 111 27.29 25.95 -13.99
N LEU A 112 27.78 25.52 -12.83
CA LEU A 112 29.20 25.54 -12.49
C LEU A 112 29.78 24.12 -12.48
N SER A 113 30.90 23.92 -13.16
CA SER A 113 31.72 22.71 -13.01
C SER A 113 32.55 22.78 -11.73
N LEU A 114 32.39 21.81 -10.85
CA LEU A 114 33.13 21.75 -9.59
C LEU A 114 34.58 21.31 -9.84
N PRO A 115 35.60 22.06 -9.37
CA PRO A 115 36.98 21.62 -9.47
C PRO A 115 37.24 20.35 -8.65
N ASP A 116 38.10 19.47 -9.16
CA ASP A 116 38.44 18.18 -8.55
C ASP A 116 39.02 18.31 -7.12
N SER A 117 39.54 19.47 -6.76
CA SER A 117 40.09 19.78 -5.44
C SER A 117 39.04 19.82 -4.32
N LEU A 118 37.75 19.89 -4.63
CA LEU A 118 36.68 19.93 -3.63
C LEU A 118 36.27 18.54 -3.12
N GLY A 119 36.72 17.44 -3.75
CA GLY A 119 36.47 16.07 -3.27
C GLY A 119 34.99 15.67 -3.15
N ILE A 120 34.05 16.44 -3.72
CA ILE A 120 32.60 16.24 -3.56
C ILE A 120 32.16 14.88 -4.13
N ALA A 121 32.83 14.41 -5.18
CA ALA A 121 32.57 13.10 -5.78
C ALA A 121 32.96 11.91 -4.86
N ASP A 122 33.91 12.11 -3.95
CA ASP A 122 34.33 11.06 -3.01
C ASP A 122 33.43 11.01 -1.75
N ILE A 123 32.69 12.10 -1.49
CA ILE A 123 31.83 12.28 -0.32
C ILE A 123 30.40 11.82 -0.61
N ILE A 124 29.88 12.05 -1.81
CA ILE A 124 28.56 11.53 -2.21
C ILE A 124 28.74 10.04 -2.56
N PRO A 125 28.29 9.10 -1.71
CA PRO A 125 28.46 7.69 -2.02
C PRO A 125 27.69 7.36 -3.30
N GLY A 126 28.26 6.49 -4.16
CA GLY A 126 27.58 6.03 -5.39
C GLY A 126 26.18 5.46 -5.13
N ILE A 127 25.97 4.93 -3.92
CA ILE A 127 24.70 4.48 -3.37
C ILE A 127 23.57 5.53 -3.49
N ALA A 128 23.88 6.83 -3.44
CA ALA A 128 22.90 7.90 -3.57
C ALA A 128 22.23 7.96 -4.95
N PHE A 129 22.87 7.44 -6.00
CA PHE A 129 22.33 7.40 -7.36
C PHE A 129 21.53 6.13 -7.65
N ASP A 130 21.82 5.03 -6.92
CA ASP A 130 21.22 3.71 -7.15
C ASP A 130 20.01 3.40 -6.24
N ILE A 131 19.99 3.90 -5.00
CA ILE A 131 18.90 3.58 -4.06
C ILE A 131 17.64 4.40 -4.39
N PRO A 132 16.47 3.78 -4.62
CA PRO A 132 15.24 4.51 -4.86
C PRO A 132 14.74 5.27 -3.63
N ASP A 133 14.05 6.39 -3.86
CA ASP A 133 13.48 7.26 -2.83
C ASP A 133 14.56 7.68 -1.80
N LEU A 134 15.61 8.36 -2.31
CA LEU A 134 16.75 8.86 -1.54
C LEU A 134 16.32 9.70 -0.33
N GLU A 135 16.89 9.44 0.85
CA GLU A 135 16.74 10.27 2.05
C GLU A 135 17.95 11.20 2.20
N ALA A 136 17.93 12.31 1.46
CA ALA A 136 18.97 13.33 1.52
C ALA A 136 18.37 14.73 1.58
N TYR A 137 19.06 15.64 2.26
CA TYR A 137 18.68 17.05 2.29
C TYR A 137 19.92 17.95 2.25
N ALA A 138 19.75 19.12 1.64
CA ALA A 138 20.68 20.22 1.70
C ALA A 138 20.03 21.36 2.48
N GLN A 139 20.72 21.92 3.46
CA GLN A 139 20.30 23.03 4.28
C GLN A 139 21.23 24.21 4.00
N LEU A 140 20.66 25.32 3.55
CA LEU A 140 21.31 26.61 3.39
C LEU A 140 20.90 27.50 4.56
N SER A 141 21.83 27.78 5.47
CA SER A 141 21.66 28.81 6.50
C SER A 141 22.43 30.06 6.11
N LEU A 142 21.71 31.18 6.01
CA LEU A 142 22.27 32.50 5.83
C LEU A 142 22.39 33.16 7.19
N TYR A 143 23.60 33.55 7.56
CA TYR A 143 23.89 34.24 8.81
C TYR A 143 24.53 35.59 8.53
N ASP A 144 24.28 36.53 9.43
CA ASP A 144 24.92 37.83 9.39
C ASP A 144 26.37 37.70 9.91
N MET A 145 27.34 38.22 9.15
CA MET A 145 28.76 38.11 9.49
C MET A 145 29.13 38.92 10.75
N ASP A 146 28.37 39.97 11.07
CA ASP A 146 28.67 40.84 12.21
C ASP A 146 28.11 40.28 13.53
N THR A 147 26.96 39.59 13.47
CA THR A 147 26.20 39.13 14.64
C THR A 147 26.16 37.62 14.80
N ASP A 148 26.58 36.85 13.79
CA ASP A 148 26.47 35.39 13.68
C ASP A 148 25.01 34.88 13.83
N GLU A 149 24.03 35.77 13.65
CA GLU A 149 22.61 35.46 13.76
C GLU A 149 22.08 34.90 12.44
N VAL A 150 21.35 33.78 12.49
CA VAL A 150 20.73 33.18 11.31
C VAL A 150 19.56 34.06 10.85
N LYS A 151 19.70 34.67 9.67
CA LYS A 151 18.71 35.58 9.09
C LYS A 151 17.72 34.88 8.16
N ALA A 152 18.14 33.76 7.56
CA ALA A 152 17.26 32.88 6.80
C ALA A 152 17.82 31.45 6.84
N CYS A 153 16.93 30.47 6.98
CA CYS A 153 17.30 29.07 6.87
C CYS A 153 16.35 28.39 5.89
N VAL A 154 16.91 27.82 4.82
CA VAL A 154 16.18 27.07 3.80
C VAL A 154 16.75 25.67 3.75
N GLN A 155 15.88 24.67 3.61
CA GLN A 155 16.32 23.30 3.40
C GLN A 155 15.54 22.68 2.26
N ALA A 156 16.30 22.07 1.36
CA ALA A 156 15.86 21.37 0.18
C ALA A 156 16.03 19.87 0.36
N THR A 157 15.01 19.09 0.00
CA THR A 157 15.11 17.63 -0.08
C THR A 157 15.67 17.24 -1.44
N LEU A 158 16.60 16.29 -1.46
CA LEU A 158 17.25 15.82 -2.68
C LEU A 158 16.67 14.47 -3.12
N SER A 159 16.51 14.30 -4.42
CA SER A 159 16.04 13.07 -5.05
C SER A 159 16.91 12.70 -6.24
N ASN A 160 17.13 11.39 -6.44
CA ASN A 160 17.74 10.83 -7.65
C ASN A 160 16.70 10.45 -8.72
N GLY A 161 15.43 10.71 -8.44
CA GLY A 161 14.30 10.37 -9.30
C GLY A 161 14.05 8.86 -9.47
N TRP A 162 14.74 7.99 -8.73
CA TRP A 162 14.33 6.59 -8.57
C TRP A 162 13.24 6.51 -7.51
N SER A 163 12.24 5.67 -7.73
CA SER A 163 11.18 5.42 -6.74
C SER A 163 10.73 3.97 -6.77
N THR A 164 10.46 3.42 -5.59
CA THR A 164 9.81 2.12 -5.40
C THR A 164 8.33 2.16 -5.73
N ARG A 165 7.73 3.35 -5.82
CA ARG A 165 6.40 3.54 -6.38
C ARG A 165 6.49 3.40 -7.90
N GLN A 166 6.00 2.29 -8.42
CA GLN A 166 6.05 1.98 -9.84
C GLN A 166 4.64 1.80 -10.40
N ARG A 167 4.30 2.60 -11.41
CA ARG A 167 3.03 2.44 -12.15
C ARG A 167 2.85 1.02 -12.69
N GLY A 168 3.94 0.35 -13.07
CA GLY A 168 3.90 -1.05 -13.55
C GLY A 168 3.39 -2.03 -12.48
N VAL A 169 3.82 -1.89 -11.23
CA VAL A 169 3.39 -2.74 -10.11
C VAL A 169 1.93 -2.44 -9.75
N GLU A 170 1.56 -1.16 -9.71
CA GLU A 170 0.19 -0.73 -9.45
C GLU A 170 -0.80 -1.29 -10.49
N TRP A 171 -0.52 -1.13 -11.79
CA TRP A 171 -1.38 -1.68 -12.84
C TRP A 171 -1.33 -3.22 -12.91
N GLY A 172 -0.15 -3.83 -12.67
CA GLY A 172 0.01 -5.27 -12.67
C GLY A 172 -0.80 -5.96 -11.57
N THR A 173 -0.75 -5.43 -10.35
CA THR A 173 -1.53 -5.96 -9.21
C THR A 173 -3.04 -5.77 -9.42
N ARG A 174 -3.47 -4.62 -9.94
CA ARG A 174 -4.88 -4.37 -10.31
C ARG A 174 -5.39 -5.33 -11.38
N ALA A 175 -4.62 -5.51 -12.46
CA ALA A 175 -4.97 -6.42 -13.55
C ALA A 175 -5.05 -7.88 -13.06
N PHE A 176 -4.10 -8.29 -12.21
CA PHE A 176 -4.11 -9.62 -11.62
C PHE A 176 -5.32 -9.82 -10.70
N SER A 177 -5.68 -8.85 -9.87
CA SER A 177 -6.88 -8.93 -9.02
C SER A 177 -8.17 -8.99 -9.83
N LEU A 178 -8.28 -8.24 -10.94
CA LEU A 178 -9.44 -8.32 -11.83
C LEU A 178 -9.54 -9.70 -12.50
N PHE A 179 -8.41 -10.23 -13.00
CA PHE A 179 -8.34 -11.58 -13.55
C PHE A 179 -8.74 -12.64 -12.51
N ALA A 180 -8.23 -12.50 -11.29
CA ALA A 180 -8.55 -13.40 -10.19
C ALA A 180 -10.03 -13.31 -9.79
N LEU A 181 -10.63 -12.12 -9.81
CA LEU A 181 -12.06 -11.90 -9.55
C LEU A 181 -12.94 -12.62 -10.59
N VAL A 182 -12.66 -12.42 -11.89
CA VAL A 182 -13.44 -13.05 -12.97
C VAL A 182 -13.39 -14.57 -12.85
N LEU A 183 -12.20 -15.13 -12.61
CA LEU A 183 -12.04 -16.56 -12.41
C LEU A 183 -12.70 -17.05 -11.12
N ALA A 184 -12.65 -16.29 -10.02
CA ALA A 184 -13.34 -16.62 -8.78
C ALA A 184 -14.86 -16.64 -8.97
N VAL A 185 -15.45 -15.67 -9.67
CA VAL A 185 -16.87 -15.62 -10.03
C VAL A 185 -17.26 -16.86 -10.83
N TYR A 186 -16.49 -17.17 -11.88
CA TYR A 186 -16.70 -18.34 -12.71
C TYR A 186 -16.59 -19.65 -11.92
N ALA A 187 -15.63 -19.72 -11.00
CA ALA A 187 -15.34 -20.90 -10.20
C ALA A 187 -16.31 -21.13 -9.03
N SER A 188 -17.01 -20.07 -8.59
CA SER A 188 -17.89 -20.10 -7.42
C SER A 188 -19.18 -20.90 -7.64
N THR A 189 -19.41 -21.40 -8.85
CA THR A 189 -20.51 -22.34 -9.14
C THR A 189 -20.29 -23.70 -8.47
N ASN A 190 -19.02 -24.04 -8.19
CA ASN A 190 -18.64 -25.27 -7.51
C ASN A 190 -18.25 -24.95 -6.05
N PRO A 191 -18.93 -25.51 -5.04
CA PRO A 191 -18.66 -25.20 -3.64
C PRO A 191 -17.26 -25.63 -3.18
N HIS A 192 -16.66 -26.63 -3.84
CA HIS A 192 -15.31 -27.13 -3.53
C HIS A 192 -14.19 -26.39 -4.26
N SER A 193 -14.49 -25.30 -4.98
CA SER A 193 -13.46 -24.55 -5.67
C SER A 193 -12.60 -23.73 -4.71
N LEU A 194 -11.28 -23.80 -4.89
CA LEU A 194 -10.31 -23.05 -4.08
C LEU A 194 -10.13 -21.59 -4.54
N LEU A 195 -10.46 -21.27 -5.80
CA LEU A 195 -10.16 -19.95 -6.40
C LEU A 195 -10.86 -18.79 -5.68
N PRO A 196 -12.15 -18.87 -5.29
CA PRO A 196 -12.80 -17.77 -4.57
C PRO A 196 -12.14 -17.44 -3.23
N PHE A 197 -11.56 -18.42 -2.53
CA PHE A 197 -10.84 -18.17 -1.28
C PHE A 197 -9.48 -17.53 -1.55
N ARG A 198 -8.77 -17.99 -2.58
CA ARG A 198 -7.47 -17.41 -2.98
C ARG A 198 -7.58 -15.98 -3.47
N PHE A 199 -8.69 -15.62 -4.10
CA PHE A 199 -8.98 -14.22 -4.44
C PHE A 199 -9.06 -13.34 -3.17
N ILE A 200 -9.74 -13.82 -2.13
CA ILE A 200 -9.85 -13.09 -0.86
C ILE A 200 -8.48 -12.99 -0.16
N ASP A 201 -7.70 -14.08 -0.13
CA ASP A 201 -6.34 -14.08 0.41
C ASP A 201 -5.45 -13.04 -0.30
N LEU A 202 -5.58 -12.92 -1.62
CA LEU A 202 -4.84 -11.96 -2.44
C LEU A 202 -5.18 -10.51 -2.06
N ILE A 203 -6.47 -10.17 -2.00
CA ILE A 203 -6.90 -8.82 -1.65
C ILE A 203 -6.50 -8.48 -0.21
N HIS A 204 -6.61 -9.43 0.72
CA HIS A 204 -6.16 -9.23 2.11
C HIS A 204 -4.65 -9.01 2.20
N LEU A 205 -3.83 -9.68 1.39
CA LEU A 205 -2.39 -9.41 1.34
C LEU A 205 -2.12 -7.98 0.87
N PHE A 206 -2.75 -7.54 -0.22
CA PHE A 206 -2.57 -6.18 -0.74
C PHE A 206 -3.02 -5.11 0.26
N GLN A 207 -4.17 -5.34 0.92
CA GLN A 207 -4.64 -4.49 2.01
C GLN A 207 -3.65 -4.45 3.17
N THR A 208 -3.10 -5.60 3.57
CA THR A 208 -2.11 -5.68 4.66
C THR A 208 -0.86 -4.87 4.33
N ILE A 209 -0.36 -4.93 3.09
CA ILE A 209 0.79 -4.13 2.66
C ILE A 209 0.46 -2.64 2.74
N ALA A 210 -0.71 -2.21 2.25
CA ALA A 210 -1.14 -0.82 2.34
C ALA A 210 -1.32 -0.35 3.80
N PHE A 211 -1.98 -1.14 4.65
CA PHE A 211 -2.17 -0.85 6.08
C PHE A 211 -0.85 -0.80 6.86
N SER A 212 0.15 -1.57 6.43
CA SER A 212 1.47 -1.52 7.05
C SER A 212 2.19 -0.19 6.86
N GLY A 213 1.78 0.64 5.89
CA GLY A 213 2.28 2.01 5.72
C GLY A 213 1.46 3.07 6.48
N LEU A 214 0.39 2.67 7.18
CA LEU A 214 -0.52 3.57 7.90
C LEU A 214 -0.23 3.67 9.42
N LEU A 215 0.75 2.92 9.94
CA LEU A 215 1.14 3.01 11.36
C LEU A 215 1.88 4.32 11.63
N SER A 216 1.71 4.88 12.82
CA SER A 216 2.32 6.12 13.28
C SER A 216 3.76 5.87 13.76
N ILE A 217 4.64 5.55 12.81
CA ILE A 217 6.08 5.27 13.03
C ILE A 217 6.92 5.95 11.93
N ASN A 218 8.22 6.06 12.18
CA ASN A 218 9.14 6.76 11.28
C ASN A 218 9.68 5.83 10.18
N TYR A 219 8.88 5.56 9.16
CA TYR A 219 9.29 4.73 8.02
C TYR A 219 10.38 5.39 7.18
N PRO A 220 11.28 4.60 6.57
CA PRO A 220 12.08 5.12 5.48
C PRO A 220 11.19 5.46 4.27
N PHE A 221 11.52 6.53 3.53
CA PHE A 221 10.77 6.99 2.34
C PHE A 221 10.58 5.88 1.31
N LEU A 222 11.60 5.05 1.12
CA LEU A 222 11.56 3.85 0.28
C LEU A 222 10.40 2.92 0.64
N TYR A 223 10.21 2.61 1.92
CA TYR A 223 9.15 1.68 2.33
C TYR A 223 7.76 2.29 2.13
N ARG A 224 7.61 3.58 2.45
CA ARG A 224 6.35 4.30 2.24
C ARG A 224 5.97 4.35 0.76
N SER A 225 6.89 4.72 -0.11
CA SER A 225 6.70 4.69 -1.57
C SER A 225 6.33 3.29 -2.08
N PHE A 226 6.94 2.22 -1.53
CA PHE A 226 6.57 0.85 -1.85
C PHE A 226 5.11 0.53 -1.51
N THR A 227 4.66 0.88 -0.31
CA THR A 227 3.27 0.61 0.13
C THR A 227 2.21 1.36 -0.68
N HIS A 228 2.56 2.49 -1.31
CA HIS A 228 1.66 3.22 -2.20
C HIS A 228 1.26 2.45 -3.46
N ASN A 229 2.04 1.46 -3.91
CA ASN A 229 1.65 0.59 -5.02
C ASN A 229 0.34 -0.18 -4.75
N PHE A 230 -0.02 -0.36 -3.47
CA PHE A 230 -1.18 -1.12 -3.02
C PHE A 230 -2.30 -0.23 -2.44
N SER A 231 -2.19 1.11 -2.52
CA SER A 231 -3.19 2.03 -1.95
C SER A 231 -4.60 1.82 -2.50
N TRP A 232 -4.69 1.37 -3.75
CA TRP A 232 -5.96 1.05 -4.42
C TRP A 232 -6.73 -0.07 -3.72
N ALA A 233 -6.05 -1.00 -3.04
CA ALA A 233 -6.67 -2.15 -2.36
C ALA A 233 -7.42 -1.75 -1.09
N ILE A 234 -7.09 -0.58 -0.52
CA ILE A 234 -7.77 0.02 0.65
C ILE A 234 -8.74 1.14 0.26
N GLY A 235 -9.01 1.35 -1.04
CA GLY A 235 -9.93 2.38 -1.52
C GLY A 235 -9.31 3.78 -1.68
N LEU A 236 -7.98 3.90 -1.53
CA LEU A 236 -7.27 5.16 -1.79
C LEU A 236 -6.72 5.17 -3.22
N PHE A 237 -7.52 5.72 -4.14
CA PHE A 237 -7.10 5.92 -5.52
C PHE A 237 -6.43 7.28 -5.67
N PRO A 238 -5.16 7.35 -6.12
CA PRO A 238 -4.51 8.62 -6.38
C PRO A 238 -5.33 9.43 -7.39
N PRO A 239 -5.80 10.63 -7.05
CA PRO A 239 -6.56 11.46 -7.97
C PRO A 239 -5.69 11.89 -9.16
N SER A 240 -6.26 11.86 -10.36
CA SER A 240 -5.74 12.64 -11.48
C SER A 240 -6.17 14.09 -11.28
N PHE A 241 -5.23 15.01 -11.12
CA PHE A 241 -5.54 16.42 -10.94
C PHE A 241 -6.09 17.04 -12.23
N PRO A 242 -7.20 17.81 -12.17
CA PRO A 242 -8.07 18.08 -11.00
C PRO A 242 -9.09 16.95 -10.73
N SER A 243 -9.27 16.54 -9.47
CA SER A 243 -10.27 15.51 -9.10
C SER A 243 -11.58 16.10 -8.60
N SER A 244 -12.67 15.89 -9.36
CA SER A 244 -14.01 16.37 -8.98
C SER A 244 -14.51 15.76 -7.67
N MET A 245 -14.12 14.51 -7.37
CA MET A 245 -14.49 13.82 -6.14
C MET A 245 -13.89 14.51 -4.90
N GLN A 246 -12.60 14.86 -4.91
CA GLN A 246 -11.97 15.55 -3.77
C GLN A 246 -12.56 16.96 -3.61
N ASN A 247 -12.76 17.71 -4.69
CA ASN A 247 -13.39 19.03 -4.62
C ASN A 247 -14.82 18.97 -4.04
N SER A 248 -15.56 17.90 -4.34
CA SER A 248 -16.90 17.67 -3.78
C SER A 248 -16.84 17.31 -2.30
N ILE A 249 -15.85 16.53 -1.87
CA ILE A 249 -15.61 16.24 -0.46
C ILE A 249 -15.22 17.53 0.29
N ASP A 250 -14.33 18.33 -0.26
CA ASP A 250 -13.88 19.60 0.32
C ASP A 250 -15.04 20.58 0.49
N ASN A 251 -15.87 20.74 -0.55
CA ASN A 251 -17.06 21.58 -0.48
C ASN A 251 -18.05 21.07 0.58
N MET A 252 -18.28 19.76 0.62
CA MET A 252 -19.14 19.16 1.64
C MET A 252 -18.61 19.39 3.05
N ARG A 253 -17.29 19.24 3.27
CA ARG A 253 -16.66 19.52 4.56
C ARG A 253 -16.82 20.99 4.95
N ALA A 254 -16.56 21.92 4.03
CA ALA A 254 -16.74 23.35 4.26
C ALA A 254 -18.19 23.70 4.67
N LEU A 255 -19.19 23.09 4.02
CA LEU A 255 -20.61 23.29 4.35
C LEU A 255 -21.03 22.62 5.67
N THR A 256 -20.25 21.68 6.19
CA THR A 256 -20.58 20.89 7.37
C THR A 256 -19.64 21.16 8.55
N GLY A 257 -18.99 22.33 8.53
CA GLY A 257 -18.18 22.84 9.65
C GLY A 257 -16.72 22.40 9.66
N GLY A 258 -16.25 21.71 8.61
CA GLY A 258 -14.85 21.30 8.46
C GLY A 258 -13.92 22.50 8.28
N GLN A 259 -12.84 22.50 9.06
CA GLN A 259 -11.85 23.60 9.10
C GLN A 259 -10.45 23.14 8.72
N MET A 260 -10.21 21.83 8.64
CA MET A 260 -8.89 21.32 8.29
C MET A 260 -8.49 21.63 6.83
N PRO A 261 -7.19 21.91 6.58
CA PRO A 261 -6.67 22.19 5.23
C PRO A 261 -6.96 21.08 4.21
N ASN A 262 -7.22 21.49 2.97
CA ASN A 262 -7.39 20.57 1.83
C ASN A 262 -6.01 20.18 1.25
N SER A 263 -5.88 18.99 0.68
CA SER A 263 -4.60 18.47 0.15
C SER A 263 -4.22 19.00 -1.23
N THR A 264 -4.62 20.22 -1.58
CA THR A 264 -4.43 20.76 -2.94
C THR A 264 -3.03 21.28 -3.22
N SER A 265 -2.06 21.08 -2.33
CA SER A 265 -0.67 21.42 -2.57
C SER A 265 0.25 20.22 -2.34
N ASP A 266 1.11 19.93 -3.32
CA ASP A 266 2.26 19.00 -3.22
C ASP A 266 3.12 19.28 -1.98
N SER A 267 2.99 20.47 -1.43
CA SER A 267 3.71 20.96 -0.29
C SER A 267 3.35 20.35 1.05
N ALA A 268 2.11 19.88 1.25
CA ALA A 268 1.74 19.19 2.48
C ALA A 268 2.62 17.96 2.70
N VAL A 269 3.04 17.27 1.63
CA VAL A 269 3.96 16.12 1.66
C VAL A 269 5.38 16.56 2.04
N GLY A 270 5.82 17.73 1.57
CA GLY A 270 7.12 18.33 1.91
C GLY A 270 7.22 18.66 3.41
N LEU A 271 6.19 19.29 3.99
CA LEU A 271 6.16 19.63 5.42
C LEU A 271 6.09 18.37 6.31
N VAL A 272 5.35 17.34 5.88
CA VAL A 272 5.25 16.04 6.55
C VAL A 272 6.58 15.32 6.65
N ASN A 273 7.25 15.18 5.50
CA ASN A 273 8.50 14.44 5.39
C ASN A 273 9.58 15.06 6.29
N ARG A 274 9.45 16.37 6.54
CA ARG A 274 10.34 17.08 7.44
C ARG A 274 10.10 16.74 8.91
N ARG A 275 8.88 16.78 9.47
CA ARG A 275 8.66 16.50 10.92
C ARG A 275 9.20 15.13 11.34
N LEU A 276 9.01 14.11 10.49
CA LEU A 276 9.51 12.76 10.73
C LEU A 276 10.96 12.53 10.27
N SER A 277 11.57 13.52 9.63
CA SER A 277 12.99 13.45 9.35
C SER A 277 13.73 13.31 10.68
N PRO A 278 14.48 12.21 10.90
CA PRO A 278 15.27 12.04 12.12
C PRO A 278 16.39 13.09 12.25
N TYR A 279 16.55 13.94 11.23
CA TYR A 279 17.60 14.94 11.10
C TYR A 279 17.16 16.37 11.39
N ASN A 280 15.93 16.57 11.86
CA ASN A 280 15.49 17.88 12.38
C ASN A 280 16.01 18.18 13.80
N ALA A 281 16.96 17.40 14.32
CA ALA A 281 17.61 17.74 15.57
C ALA A 281 18.46 19.02 15.37
N PRO A 282 18.36 20.03 16.26
CA PRO A 282 19.22 21.20 16.19
C PRO A 282 20.68 20.75 16.31
N ILE A 283 21.45 20.94 15.25
CA ILE A 283 22.87 20.64 15.23
C ILE A 283 23.56 21.77 16.02
N SER A 284 24.03 21.49 17.24
CA SER A 284 24.93 22.39 17.95
C SER A 284 26.27 22.44 17.25
N PHE A 285 26.60 23.59 16.66
CA PHE A 285 27.90 23.86 16.06
C PHE A 285 28.94 24.10 17.15
N ASN A 286 29.74 23.07 17.47
CA ASN A 286 31.01 23.29 18.15
C ASN A 286 32.11 23.46 17.09
N SER A 287 32.48 24.73 16.91
CA SER A 287 33.76 25.30 16.49
C SER A 287 34.74 24.37 15.75
N VAL A 288 34.96 24.63 14.45
CA VAL A 288 36.16 24.14 13.75
C VAL A 288 36.86 25.31 13.07
N SER A 289 38.11 25.52 13.47
CA SER A 289 38.94 26.68 13.18
C SER A 289 39.39 26.79 11.73
N SER A 290 39.57 28.04 11.34
CA SER A 290 40.10 28.59 10.11
C SER A 290 41.44 28.03 9.62
N LEU A 291 41.57 27.87 8.30
CA LEU A 291 42.84 27.98 7.58
C LEU A 291 42.63 28.83 6.32
N VAL A 292 42.88 30.13 6.47
CA VAL A 292 43.04 31.09 5.37
C VAL A 292 44.53 31.07 4.99
N ALA A 293 44.81 30.79 3.71
CA ALA A 293 46.10 31.14 3.12
C ALA A 293 45.87 31.77 1.74
N ALA A 294 46.09 33.08 1.69
CA ALA A 294 46.03 33.92 0.51
C ALA A 294 47.25 33.72 -0.40
N SER A 295 47.06 33.81 -1.72
CA SER A 295 48.05 34.40 -2.63
C SER A 295 47.39 34.92 -3.93
N ALA A 296 47.88 36.07 -4.38
CA ALA A 296 47.30 37.03 -5.32
C ALA A 296 47.32 36.63 -6.81
N PRO A 297 46.61 37.36 -7.72
CA PRO A 297 46.50 37.02 -9.14
C PRO A 297 47.51 37.77 -10.03
N PRO A 298 47.84 37.28 -11.24
CA PRO A 298 48.29 38.14 -12.32
C PRO A 298 47.20 38.35 -13.37
N ARG A 299 46.99 39.63 -13.69
CA ARG A 299 46.19 40.13 -14.80
C ARG A 299 46.89 39.79 -16.13
N PHE A 300 46.16 39.28 -17.11
CA PHE A 300 46.52 39.42 -18.53
C PHE A 300 45.34 39.96 -19.30
N ASN A 301 45.61 41.07 -19.98
CA ASN A 301 44.67 41.90 -20.70
C ASN A 301 44.62 41.49 -22.18
N SER A 302 43.48 41.78 -22.81
CA SER A 302 43.31 42.02 -24.25
C SER A 302 43.66 40.90 -25.24
N GLY A 303 42.63 40.35 -25.88
CA GLY A 303 42.80 39.76 -27.20
C GLY A 303 41.78 38.73 -27.65
N LEU A 304 40.47 39.06 -27.72
CA LEU A 304 39.59 38.45 -28.73
C LEU A 304 38.24 39.17 -28.93
N SER A 305 38.26 40.49 -29.08
CA SER A 305 37.09 41.29 -29.54
C SER A 305 36.74 41.08 -31.02
N ARG A 306 37.00 39.88 -31.57
CA ARG A 306 36.69 39.47 -32.95
C ARG A 306 36.15 38.03 -33.04
N PHE A 307 35.46 37.56 -32.00
CA PHE A 307 34.63 36.35 -32.07
C PHE A 307 33.16 36.60 -31.73
N THR A 308 32.80 37.83 -31.33
CA THR A 308 31.45 38.26 -30.92
C THR A 308 30.53 38.65 -32.09
N GLN A 309 30.84 38.25 -33.33
CA GLN A 309 29.99 38.49 -34.51
C GLN A 309 29.57 37.23 -35.28
N LEU A 310 29.80 36.02 -34.73
CA LEU A 310 29.36 34.75 -35.37
C LEU A 310 28.64 33.77 -34.41
N VAL A 311 28.02 34.27 -33.33
CA VAL A 311 27.15 33.43 -32.45
C VAL A 311 25.72 33.99 -32.33
N ALA A 312 25.40 35.09 -33.02
CA ALA A 312 24.03 35.57 -33.15
C ALA A 312 23.29 34.83 -34.27
N GLU A 313 23.07 33.51 -34.10
CA GLU A 313 22.04 32.68 -34.76
C GLU A 313 22.32 31.18 -34.52
N VAL A 314 22.37 30.76 -33.25
CA VAL A 314 22.13 29.35 -32.92
C VAL A 314 21.13 29.34 -31.79
N GLN A 315 19.86 29.14 -32.17
CA GLN A 315 18.79 28.74 -31.27
C GLN A 315 19.32 27.57 -30.40
N PRO A 316 19.35 27.66 -29.07
CA PRO A 316 19.66 26.50 -28.26
C PRO A 316 18.41 25.61 -28.30
N ARG A 317 18.31 24.74 -29.30
CA ARG A 317 17.73 23.41 -29.10
C ARG A 317 18.78 22.56 -28.37
N LEU A 318 19.16 23.01 -27.18
CA LEU A 318 19.84 22.18 -26.20
C LEU A 318 18.78 21.27 -25.59
N LEU A 319 19.17 20.02 -25.36
CA LEU A 319 18.42 19.06 -24.56
C LEU A 319 17.96 19.76 -23.29
N ALA A 320 16.68 20.12 -23.21
CA ALA A 320 16.09 20.55 -21.96
C ALA A 320 16.13 19.33 -21.05
N VAL A 321 17.21 19.22 -20.27
CA VAL A 321 17.20 18.40 -19.06
C VAL A 321 16.09 19.03 -18.22
N PHE A 322 14.92 18.40 -18.23
CA PHE A 322 13.83 18.76 -17.37
C PHE A 322 14.28 18.50 -15.93
N ILE A 323 14.85 19.51 -15.28
CA ILE A 323 15.00 19.53 -13.83
C ILE A 323 13.59 19.81 -13.29
N PRO A 324 12.98 18.88 -12.54
CA PRO A 324 11.70 19.15 -11.89
C PRO A 324 11.87 20.35 -10.95
N SER A 325 11.08 21.41 -11.13
CA SER A 325 11.08 22.55 -10.21
C SER A 325 10.38 22.15 -8.91
N ALA A 326 11.01 22.46 -7.77
CA ALA A 326 10.59 22.03 -6.45
C ALA A 326 9.36 22.77 -5.88
N GLY A 327 8.71 23.61 -6.70
CA GLY A 327 7.59 24.46 -6.29
C GLY A 327 8.03 25.67 -5.43
N PRO A 328 7.09 26.52 -4.98
CA PRO A 328 7.39 27.66 -4.12
C PRO A 328 7.88 27.21 -2.74
N VAL A 329 8.81 27.96 -2.14
CA VAL A 329 9.32 27.66 -0.79
C VAL A 329 8.26 27.96 0.27
N GLU A 330 7.92 26.97 1.09
CA GLU A 330 6.87 27.11 2.11
C GLU A 330 7.40 27.31 3.53
N ILE A 331 6.65 28.10 4.30
CA ILE A 331 6.90 28.38 5.72
C ILE A 331 6.22 27.32 6.58
N ILE A 332 6.96 26.75 7.53
CA ILE A 332 6.47 25.70 8.41
C ILE A 332 5.96 26.32 9.70
N ASN A 333 4.66 26.24 9.94
CA ASN A 333 4.04 26.59 11.22
C ASN A 333 3.73 25.30 12.01
N GLU A 334 3.75 25.32 13.34
CA GLU A 334 3.38 24.14 14.15
C GLU A 334 1.99 23.58 13.80
N ALA A 335 1.04 24.48 13.46
CA ALA A 335 -0.31 24.15 12.99
C ALA A 335 -0.36 23.48 11.60
N SER A 336 0.73 23.50 10.83
CA SER A 336 0.86 22.88 9.51
C SER A 336 1.55 21.51 9.52
N THR A 337 1.99 21.04 10.70
CA THR A 337 2.70 19.76 10.81
C THR A 337 1.73 18.59 10.94
N LEU A 338 1.66 17.75 9.91
CA LEU A 338 0.80 16.57 9.92
C LEU A 338 1.33 15.50 10.89
N GLN A 339 0.42 14.91 11.65
CA GLN A 339 0.72 13.82 12.59
C GLN A 339 1.12 12.54 11.85
N ALA A 340 2.05 11.77 12.42
CA ALA A 340 2.52 10.51 11.85
C ALA A 340 1.40 9.47 11.62
N GLY A 341 1.58 8.60 10.62
CA GLY A 341 0.66 7.52 10.29
C GLY A 341 -0.29 7.82 9.13
N ILE A 342 -1.61 7.72 9.37
CA ILE A 342 -2.65 7.89 8.35
C ILE A 342 -2.59 9.26 7.67
N PRO A 343 -2.47 10.41 8.38
CA PRO A 343 -2.42 11.73 7.73
C PRO A 343 -1.29 11.84 6.71
N ILE A 344 -0.12 11.32 7.09
CA ILE A 344 1.08 11.28 6.25
C ILE A 344 0.82 10.47 4.99
N TYR A 345 0.36 9.23 5.14
CA TYR A 345 0.13 8.33 4.00
C TYR A 345 -0.91 8.88 3.01
N THR A 346 -2.02 9.45 3.48
CA THR A 346 -3.07 9.92 2.57
C THR A 346 -2.63 11.14 1.80
N ASN A 347 -1.91 12.07 2.46
CA ASN A 347 -1.41 13.27 1.80
C ASN A 347 -0.37 12.94 0.72
N SER A 348 0.49 11.92 0.90
CA SER A 348 1.40 11.46 -0.16
C SER A 348 0.71 10.74 -1.33
N VAL A 349 -0.58 10.39 -1.17
CA VAL A 349 -1.45 9.93 -2.26
C VAL A 349 -2.31 11.08 -2.81
N ASN A 350 -2.06 12.33 -2.41
CA ASN A 350 -2.82 13.52 -2.77
C ASN A 350 -4.28 13.53 -2.27
N ILE A 351 -4.50 12.95 -1.08
CA ILE A 351 -5.80 12.94 -0.41
C ILE A 351 -5.61 13.51 1.00
N GLY A 352 -6.33 14.58 1.31
CA GLY A 352 -6.26 15.21 2.63
C GLY A 352 -6.61 14.23 3.73
N ALA A 353 -5.91 14.35 4.86
CA ALA A 353 -6.14 13.51 6.04
C ALA A 353 -7.64 13.48 6.44
N ALA A 354 -8.28 14.65 6.43
CA ALA A 354 -9.71 14.81 6.70
C ALA A 354 -10.63 14.24 5.61
N ASN A 355 -10.15 14.11 4.37
CA ASN A 355 -10.88 13.52 3.25
C ASN A 355 -10.73 12.00 3.16
N ALA A 356 -9.82 11.42 3.94
CA ALA A 356 -9.46 10.01 3.83
C ALA A 356 -10.66 9.09 4.04
N PHE A 357 -11.43 9.30 5.11
CA PHE A 357 -12.65 8.53 5.38
C PHE A 357 -13.68 8.70 4.26
N MET A 358 -13.96 9.93 3.84
CA MET A 358 -14.96 10.20 2.80
C MET A 358 -14.58 9.56 1.46
N THR A 359 -13.29 9.55 1.12
CA THR A 359 -12.78 8.89 -0.08
C THR A 359 -13.00 7.38 -0.02
N VAL A 360 -12.67 6.73 1.10
CA VAL A 360 -12.88 5.30 1.29
C VAL A 360 -14.37 4.94 1.35
N PHE A 361 -15.17 5.80 1.98
CA PHE A 361 -16.63 5.66 2.01
C PHE A 361 -17.23 5.69 0.60
N LEU A 362 -16.93 6.71 -0.21
CA LEU A 362 -17.45 6.83 -1.56
C LEU A 362 -16.97 5.69 -2.48
N THR A 363 -15.68 5.35 -2.42
CA THR A 363 -15.15 4.23 -3.21
C THR A 363 -15.77 2.90 -2.80
N SER A 364 -16.04 2.69 -1.51
CA SER A 364 -16.75 1.51 -1.05
C SER A 364 -18.20 1.45 -1.53
N LEU A 365 -18.92 2.59 -1.55
CA LEU A 365 -20.27 2.67 -2.09
C LEU A 365 -20.28 2.37 -3.60
N ILE A 366 -19.29 2.88 -4.34
CA ILE A 366 -19.13 2.58 -5.77
C ILE A 366 -18.94 1.08 -5.98
N VAL A 367 -18.06 0.43 -5.18
CA VAL A 367 -17.85 -1.03 -5.26
C VAL A 367 -19.14 -1.79 -4.94
N VAL A 368 -19.85 -1.42 -3.86
CA VAL A 368 -21.12 -2.05 -3.49
C VAL A 368 -22.17 -1.87 -4.59
N ALA A 369 -22.28 -0.68 -5.18
CA ALA A 369 -23.21 -0.38 -6.26
C ALA A 369 -22.89 -1.18 -7.53
N ILE A 370 -21.62 -1.29 -7.91
CA ILE A 370 -21.19 -2.11 -9.05
C ILE A 370 -21.52 -3.58 -8.81
N VAL A 371 -21.20 -4.13 -7.63
CA VAL A 371 -21.49 -5.53 -7.31
C VAL A 371 -23.00 -5.78 -7.28
N ALA A 372 -23.78 -4.90 -6.63
CA ALA A 372 -25.23 -5.01 -6.58
C ALA A 372 -25.85 -4.91 -7.99
N GLY A 373 -25.38 -4.00 -8.83
CA GLY A 373 -25.80 -3.83 -10.22
C GLY A 373 -25.51 -5.07 -11.08
N LEU A 374 -24.30 -5.63 -10.99
CA LEU A 374 -23.93 -6.85 -11.70
C LEU A 374 -24.75 -8.06 -11.24
N LEU A 375 -25.01 -8.19 -9.93
CA LEU A 375 -25.86 -9.25 -9.39
C LEU A 375 -27.33 -9.06 -9.75
N ALA A 376 -27.83 -7.83 -9.82
CA ALA A 376 -29.21 -7.55 -10.26
C ALA A 376 -29.37 -7.83 -11.76
N LEU A 377 -28.40 -7.44 -12.58
CA LEU A 377 -28.38 -7.72 -14.01
C LEU A 377 -28.34 -9.23 -14.28
N GLY A 378 -27.47 -9.97 -13.58
CA GLY A 378 -27.42 -11.43 -13.69
C GLY A 378 -28.75 -12.08 -13.35
N TYR A 379 -29.41 -11.63 -12.27
CA TYR A 379 -30.74 -12.12 -11.90
C TYR A 379 -31.79 -11.85 -12.98
N LEU A 380 -31.80 -10.63 -13.54
CA LEU A 380 -32.71 -10.24 -14.62
C LEU A 380 -32.52 -11.09 -15.87
N VAL A 381 -31.27 -11.30 -16.29
CA VAL A 381 -30.94 -12.11 -17.47
C VAL A 381 -31.44 -13.55 -17.30
N PHE A 382 -31.18 -14.18 -16.15
CA PHE A 382 -31.69 -15.53 -15.89
C PHE A 382 -33.21 -15.57 -15.81
N ARG A 383 -33.86 -14.54 -15.25
CA ARG A 383 -35.32 -14.44 -15.18
C ARG A 383 -35.96 -14.31 -16.57
N LEU A 384 -35.39 -13.51 -17.46
CA LEU A 384 -35.85 -13.35 -18.84
C LEU A 384 -35.59 -14.63 -19.66
N ALA A 385 -34.41 -15.23 -19.51
CA ALA A 385 -34.10 -16.51 -20.15
C ALA A 385 -35.07 -17.62 -19.69
N ALA A 386 -35.46 -17.64 -18.42
CA ALA A 386 -36.42 -18.61 -17.88
C ALA A 386 -37.84 -18.45 -18.46
N ARG A 387 -38.21 -17.25 -18.94
CA ARG A 387 -39.50 -17.01 -19.61
C ARG A 387 -39.53 -17.60 -21.02
N HIS A 388 -38.42 -17.50 -21.76
CA HIS A 388 -38.35 -17.93 -23.15
C HIS A 388 -37.90 -19.39 -23.32
N ALA A 389 -37.08 -19.91 -22.42
CA ALA A 389 -36.51 -21.25 -22.54
C ALA A 389 -37.18 -22.24 -21.57
N LYS A 390 -37.76 -23.32 -22.11
CA LYS A 390 -38.33 -24.43 -21.32
C LYS A 390 -37.26 -25.33 -20.65
N ALA A 391 -35.97 -25.03 -20.82
CA ALA A 391 -34.88 -25.85 -20.31
C ALA A 391 -34.88 -25.94 -18.78
N GLN A 392 -34.94 -27.17 -18.24
CA GLN A 392 -34.83 -27.44 -16.79
C GLN A 392 -33.57 -26.80 -16.18
N ARG A 393 -32.46 -26.80 -16.93
CA ARG A 393 -31.19 -26.20 -16.52
C ARG A 393 -31.29 -24.72 -16.14
N ILE A 394 -32.14 -23.93 -16.81
CA ILE A 394 -32.31 -22.50 -16.50
C ILE A 394 -33.13 -22.33 -15.22
N ARG A 395 -34.12 -23.19 -14.99
CA ARG A 395 -34.90 -23.20 -13.74
C ARG A 395 -34.04 -23.60 -12.54
N ASP A 396 -33.16 -24.58 -12.71
CA ASP A 396 -32.23 -25.00 -11.65
C ASP A 396 -31.29 -23.86 -11.26
N TRP A 397 -30.72 -23.16 -12.26
CA TRP A 397 -29.88 -21.98 -12.07
C TRP A 397 -30.61 -20.83 -11.38
N MET A 398 -31.86 -20.56 -11.76
CA MET A 398 -32.68 -19.53 -11.13
C MET A 398 -32.87 -19.80 -9.63
N SER A 399 -33.03 -21.06 -9.23
CA SER A 399 -33.15 -21.45 -7.81
C SER A 399 -31.81 -21.37 -7.05
N ALA A 400 -30.69 -21.49 -7.74
CA ALA A 400 -29.34 -21.44 -7.17
C ALA A 400 -28.76 -20.00 -7.11
N TYR A 401 -29.36 -19.06 -7.83
CA TYR A 401 -28.87 -17.68 -7.93
C TYR A 401 -28.90 -16.89 -6.60
N PRO A 402 -29.97 -16.92 -5.78
CA PRO A 402 -29.98 -16.13 -4.54
C PRO A 402 -28.88 -16.53 -3.54
N PRO A 403 -28.60 -17.83 -3.29
CA PRO A 403 -27.43 -18.25 -2.54
C PRO A 403 -26.10 -17.74 -3.13
N PHE A 404 -25.94 -17.80 -4.44
CA PHE A 404 -24.75 -17.29 -5.12
C PHE A 404 -24.57 -15.78 -4.88
N ALA A 405 -25.64 -14.99 -5.06
CA ALA A 405 -25.63 -13.55 -4.84
C ALA A 405 -25.30 -13.21 -3.38
N ARG A 406 -25.90 -13.92 -2.41
CA ARG A 406 -25.58 -13.76 -0.98
C ARG A 406 -24.10 -14.06 -0.67
N GLY A 407 -23.54 -15.10 -1.28
CA GLY A 407 -22.13 -15.43 -1.13
C GLY A 407 -21.19 -14.36 -1.68
N TRP A 408 -21.54 -13.69 -2.78
CA TRP A 408 -20.75 -12.58 -3.34
C TRP A 408 -20.92 -11.27 -2.57
N ALA A 409 -22.12 -10.99 -2.07
CA ALA A 409 -22.35 -9.87 -1.16
C ALA A 409 -21.50 -9.99 0.10
N LEU A 410 -21.43 -11.19 0.69
CA LEU A 410 -20.63 -11.44 1.90
C LEU A 410 -19.12 -11.36 1.65
N ARG A 411 -18.62 -11.81 0.49
CA ARG A 411 -17.21 -11.60 0.08
C ARG A 411 -16.87 -10.12 -0.01
N THR A 412 -17.77 -9.34 -0.63
CA THR A 412 -17.60 -7.89 -0.78
C THR A 412 -17.59 -7.21 0.58
N ALA A 413 -18.52 -7.57 1.47
CA ALA A 413 -18.56 -7.04 2.84
C ALA A 413 -17.27 -7.35 3.61
N LEU A 414 -16.74 -8.58 3.53
CA LEU A 414 -15.48 -8.96 4.18
C LEU A 414 -14.26 -8.18 3.64
N VAL A 415 -14.19 -7.96 2.33
CA VAL A 415 -13.11 -7.17 1.71
C VAL A 415 -13.18 -5.70 2.11
N LEU A 416 -14.38 -5.12 2.20
CA LEU A 416 -14.59 -3.72 2.56
C LEU A 416 -14.51 -3.47 4.07
N MET A 417 -14.62 -4.52 4.88
CA MET A 417 -14.66 -4.42 6.33
C MET A 417 -13.42 -3.72 6.89
N MET A 418 -12.20 -4.18 6.55
CA MET A 418 -10.99 -3.62 7.15
C MET A 418 -10.74 -2.15 6.76
N PRO A 419 -10.81 -1.74 5.47
CA PRO A 419 -10.69 -0.34 5.10
C PRO A 419 -11.70 0.57 5.80
N ILE A 420 -12.99 0.22 5.77
CA ILE A 420 -13.99 1.10 6.36
C ILE A 420 -13.82 1.18 7.87
N LEU A 421 -13.52 0.08 8.57
CA LEU A 421 -13.28 0.12 10.01
C LEU A 421 -12.08 1.01 10.37
N VAL A 422 -10.93 0.86 9.69
CA VAL A 422 -9.73 1.66 9.95
C VAL A 422 -10.01 3.15 9.79
N PHE A 423 -10.60 3.55 8.66
CA PHE A 423 -10.86 4.96 8.38
C PHE A 423 -12.03 5.53 9.19
N THR A 424 -13.02 4.72 9.59
CA THR A 424 -14.08 5.15 10.51
C THR A 424 -13.53 5.44 11.91
N PHE A 425 -12.72 4.54 12.46
CA PHE A 425 -12.10 4.77 13.77
C PHE A 425 -11.16 5.96 13.74
N TYR A 426 -10.41 6.13 12.65
CA TYR A 426 -9.61 7.33 12.43
C TYR A 426 -10.44 8.61 12.33
N GLN A 427 -11.58 8.61 11.62
CA GLN A 427 -12.45 9.78 11.51
C GLN A 427 -12.91 10.30 12.87
N TRP A 428 -13.13 9.40 13.83
CA TRP A 428 -13.52 9.76 15.20
C TRP A 428 -12.40 10.40 16.01
N THR A 429 -11.16 10.36 15.52
CA THR A 429 -10.02 11.03 16.16
C THR A 429 -9.88 12.51 15.76
N ILE A 430 -10.43 12.94 14.61
CA ILE A 430 -10.11 14.25 14.02
C ILE A 430 -11.29 15.24 13.98
N ASN A 431 -12.50 14.85 14.41
CA ASN A 431 -13.64 15.75 14.72
C ASN A 431 -13.80 17.00 13.80
N ASP A 432 -13.73 16.81 12.47
CA ASP A 432 -13.71 17.93 11.52
C ASP A 432 -15.11 18.38 11.09
N SER A 433 -15.88 17.45 10.52
CA SER A 433 -17.20 17.73 9.96
C SER A 433 -18.22 16.77 10.56
N TRP A 434 -19.36 17.31 10.98
CA TRP A 434 -20.43 16.52 11.62
C TRP A 434 -21.00 15.47 10.66
N LEU A 435 -21.07 15.79 9.36
CA LEU A 435 -21.60 14.88 8.35
C LEU A 435 -20.67 13.68 8.12
N ALA A 436 -19.35 13.88 8.10
CA ALA A 436 -18.40 12.78 7.99
C ALA A 436 -18.46 11.85 9.22
N VAL A 437 -18.68 12.40 10.42
CA VAL A 437 -18.89 11.61 11.64
C VAL A 437 -20.20 10.81 11.55
N LEU A 438 -21.30 11.42 11.09
CA LEU A 438 -22.57 10.70 10.91
C LEU A 438 -22.45 9.55 9.90
N LEU A 439 -21.84 9.82 8.74
CA LEU A 439 -21.63 8.82 7.69
C LEU A 439 -20.70 7.69 8.16
N SER A 440 -19.71 7.98 9.00
CA SER A 440 -18.83 6.95 9.55
C SER A 440 -19.56 6.00 10.50
N VAL A 441 -20.46 6.52 11.35
CA VAL A 441 -21.35 5.70 12.18
C VAL A 441 -22.28 4.84 11.32
N ILE A 442 -22.89 5.40 10.28
CA ILE A 442 -23.75 4.64 9.34
C ILE A 442 -22.95 3.54 8.65
N SER A 443 -21.72 3.83 8.21
CA SER A 443 -20.86 2.86 7.54
C SER A 443 -20.46 1.70 8.47
N LEU A 444 -20.17 2.00 9.75
CA LEU A 444 -19.87 1.01 10.78
C LEU A 444 -21.08 0.09 11.01
N LEU A 445 -22.28 0.67 11.18
CA LEU A 445 -23.51 -0.09 11.36
C LEU A 445 -23.82 -0.95 10.12
N GLY A 446 -23.65 -0.40 8.92
CA GLY A 446 -23.87 -1.12 7.66
C GLY A 446 -22.99 -2.36 7.54
N ILE A 447 -21.69 -2.25 7.86
CA ILE A 447 -20.77 -3.38 7.83
C ILE A 447 -21.01 -4.35 8.98
N ALA A 448 -21.26 -3.84 10.19
CA ALA A 448 -21.57 -4.66 11.34
C ALA A 448 -22.80 -5.52 11.05
N VAL A 449 -23.88 -4.95 10.53
CA VAL A 449 -25.07 -5.69 10.09
C VAL A 449 -24.71 -6.64 8.94
N GLY A 450 -23.98 -6.18 7.93
CA GLY A 450 -23.61 -6.98 6.76
C GLY A 450 -22.78 -8.23 7.07
N VAL A 451 -21.99 -8.23 8.14
CA VAL A 451 -21.09 -9.34 8.52
C VAL A 451 -21.54 -10.08 9.78
N LEU A 452 -21.94 -9.38 10.84
CA LEU A 452 -22.32 -10.01 12.12
C LEU A 452 -23.67 -10.71 12.01
N PHE A 453 -24.65 -10.16 11.27
CA PHE A 453 -25.95 -10.81 11.10
C PHE A 453 -25.83 -12.19 10.42
N PRO A 454 -25.19 -12.35 9.24
CA PRO A 454 -25.00 -13.68 8.65
C PRO A 454 -24.11 -14.59 9.52
N SER A 455 -23.14 -14.04 10.25
CA SER A 455 -22.32 -14.81 11.19
C SER A 455 -23.14 -15.35 12.37
N PHE A 456 -24.07 -14.56 12.91
CA PHE A 456 -24.98 -14.97 13.97
C PHE A 456 -25.96 -16.05 13.49
N LEU A 457 -26.53 -15.89 12.30
CA LEU A 457 -27.39 -16.92 11.70
C LEU A 457 -26.64 -18.24 11.49
N LEU A 458 -25.39 -18.16 11.00
CA LEU A 458 -24.52 -19.33 10.84
C LEU A 458 -24.24 -20.01 12.20
N PHE A 459 -23.95 -19.22 13.23
CA PHE A 459 -23.72 -19.73 14.58
C PHE A 459 -24.94 -20.44 15.15
N ARG A 460 -26.14 -19.86 14.98
CA ARG A 460 -27.40 -20.52 15.40
C ARG A 460 -27.62 -21.84 14.68
N GLN A 461 -27.37 -21.88 13.37
CA GLN A 461 -27.50 -23.12 12.58
C GLN A 461 -26.48 -24.17 13.04
N ALA A 462 -25.24 -23.77 13.30
CA ALA A 462 -24.17 -24.68 13.73
C ALA A 462 -24.40 -25.26 15.12
N ARG A 463 -25.08 -24.53 16.02
CA ARG A 463 -25.48 -25.04 17.35
C ARG A 463 -26.51 -26.16 17.28
N VAL A 464 -27.40 -26.14 16.28
CA VAL A 464 -28.43 -27.17 16.12
C VAL A 464 -27.88 -28.39 15.40
N ALA A 465 -27.18 -28.18 14.26
CA ALA A 465 -26.67 -29.27 13.45
C ALA A 465 -25.35 -28.87 12.77
N PRO A 466 -24.18 -29.12 13.41
CA PRO A 466 -22.89 -28.72 12.85
C PRO A 466 -22.55 -29.42 11.54
N ALA A 467 -22.93 -30.70 11.39
CA ALA A 467 -22.79 -31.43 10.13
C ALA A 467 -23.71 -30.88 9.01
N GLY A 468 -24.84 -30.28 9.41
CA GLY A 468 -25.83 -29.68 8.50
C GLY A 468 -25.32 -28.49 7.70
N LEU A 469 -24.23 -27.84 8.14
CA LEU A 469 -23.62 -26.71 7.43
C LEU A 469 -23.04 -27.12 6.07
N TYR A 470 -22.49 -28.34 5.99
CA TYR A 470 -21.77 -28.82 4.80
C TYR A 470 -22.61 -29.76 3.94
N SER A 471 -23.69 -30.34 4.48
CA SER A 471 -24.55 -31.27 3.75
C SER A 471 -25.51 -30.58 2.76
N ALA A 472 -25.94 -29.36 3.05
CA ALA A 472 -26.86 -28.62 2.20
C ALA A 472 -26.11 -27.69 1.22
N PRO A 473 -26.09 -27.97 -0.09
CA PRO A 473 -25.24 -27.25 -1.05
C PRO A 473 -25.66 -25.78 -1.21
N LYS A 474 -26.96 -25.48 -1.11
CA LYS A 474 -27.48 -24.11 -1.22
C LYS A 474 -27.03 -23.23 -0.05
N THR A 475 -27.11 -23.72 1.19
CA THR A 475 -26.66 -22.98 2.38
C THR A 475 -25.14 -22.86 2.42
N LEU A 476 -24.43 -23.89 1.95
CA LEU A 476 -22.98 -23.88 1.84
C LEU A 476 -22.50 -22.77 0.89
N ILE A 477 -23.07 -22.64 -0.30
CA ILE A 477 -22.69 -21.59 -1.27
C ILE A 477 -22.98 -20.18 -0.73
N ALA A 478 -24.13 -20.00 -0.07
CA ALA A 478 -24.54 -18.72 0.50
C ALA A 478 -23.60 -18.21 1.60
N ASN A 479 -23.17 -19.09 2.50
CA ASN A 479 -22.31 -18.75 3.64
C ASN A 479 -20.86 -19.19 3.42
N ALA A 480 -20.49 -19.57 2.19
CA ALA A 480 -19.17 -20.09 1.85
C ALA A 480 -18.01 -19.19 2.31
N PRO A 481 -18.07 -17.86 2.18
CA PRO A 481 -16.96 -16.98 2.58
C PRO A 481 -16.59 -17.08 4.05
N LEU A 482 -17.55 -17.45 4.91
CA LEU A 482 -17.30 -17.57 6.35
C LEU A 482 -16.68 -18.92 6.69
N HIS A 483 -17.24 -20.04 6.23
CA HIS A 483 -16.89 -21.35 6.79
C HIS A 483 -16.41 -22.39 5.77
N ALA A 484 -16.69 -22.22 4.47
CA ALA A 484 -16.36 -23.27 3.48
C ALA A 484 -14.85 -23.41 3.22
N ALA A 485 -14.03 -22.45 3.66
CA ALA A 485 -12.58 -22.56 3.65
C ALA A 485 -12.02 -23.51 4.72
N TYR A 486 -12.84 -23.91 5.71
CA TYR A 486 -12.41 -24.66 6.89
C TYR A 486 -12.99 -26.08 6.91
N ARG A 487 -12.36 -26.95 7.72
CA ARG A 487 -12.88 -28.30 7.98
C ARG A 487 -14.13 -28.25 8.84
N THR A 488 -15.00 -29.23 8.69
CA THR A 488 -16.25 -29.38 9.45
C THR A 488 -16.10 -29.20 10.98
N PRO A 489 -15.15 -29.87 11.68
CA PRO A 489 -15.01 -29.67 13.13
C PRO A 489 -14.42 -28.31 13.52
N ARG A 490 -13.88 -27.53 12.57
CA ARG A 490 -13.11 -26.29 12.81
C ARG A 490 -13.74 -25.06 12.15
N TRP A 491 -15.06 -25.12 11.89
CA TRP A 491 -15.79 -24.04 11.22
C TRP A 491 -15.67 -22.70 11.95
N PHE A 492 -15.58 -22.69 13.28
CA PHE A 492 -15.51 -21.48 14.13
C PHE A 492 -14.25 -20.63 13.92
N PHE A 493 -13.25 -21.12 13.18
CA PHE A 493 -12.00 -20.39 12.93
C PHE A 493 -12.22 -19.04 12.21
N PHE A 494 -13.33 -18.89 11.48
CA PHE A 494 -13.69 -17.61 10.86
C PHE A 494 -13.89 -16.48 11.90
N ILE A 495 -14.38 -16.82 13.10
CA ILE A 495 -14.63 -15.86 14.18
C ILE A 495 -13.30 -15.29 14.68
N ILE A 496 -12.27 -16.14 14.79
CA ILE A 496 -10.92 -15.71 15.18
C ILE A 496 -10.37 -14.70 14.16
N ASN A 497 -10.53 -14.97 12.86
CA ASN A 497 -10.10 -14.04 11.82
C ASN A 497 -10.88 -12.73 11.86
N LEU A 498 -12.20 -12.81 12.03
CA LEU A 498 -13.07 -11.65 12.11
C LEU A 498 -12.69 -10.75 13.29
N PHE A 499 -12.52 -11.33 14.49
CA PHE A 499 -12.06 -10.61 15.67
C PHE A 499 -10.68 -9.97 15.43
N ALA A 500 -9.75 -10.72 14.85
CA ALA A 500 -8.42 -10.20 14.59
C ALA A 500 -8.43 -9.07 13.54
N MET A 501 -9.34 -9.05 12.57
CA MET A 501 -9.50 -7.92 11.63
C MET A 501 -10.05 -6.68 12.34
N VAL A 502 -11.04 -6.83 13.22
CA VAL A 502 -11.57 -5.72 14.04
C VAL A 502 -10.49 -5.18 14.98
N ALA A 503 -9.75 -6.06 15.66
CA ALA A 503 -8.66 -5.69 16.56
C ALA A 503 -7.55 -4.91 15.83
N ARG A 504 -7.11 -5.38 14.65
CA ARG A 504 -6.18 -4.63 13.79
C ARG A 504 -6.71 -3.26 13.42
N SER A 505 -7.99 -3.20 13.05
CA SER A 505 -8.62 -1.94 12.63
C SER A 505 -8.65 -0.92 13.77
N LEU A 506 -8.98 -1.36 14.99
CA LEU A 506 -8.95 -0.53 16.20
C LEU A 506 -7.55 0.01 16.49
N VAL A 507 -6.53 -0.86 16.45
CA VAL A 507 -5.14 -0.50 16.70
C VAL A 507 -4.62 0.49 15.65
N ILE A 508 -4.90 0.26 14.37
CA ILE A 508 -4.48 1.16 13.30
C ILE A 508 -5.24 2.49 13.39
N GLY A 509 -6.57 2.47 13.53
CA GLY A 509 -7.40 3.68 13.55
C GLY A 509 -7.17 4.59 14.76
N PHE A 510 -7.18 4.04 15.98
CA PHE A 510 -7.04 4.82 17.22
C PHE A 510 -5.58 5.00 17.67
N GLY A 511 -4.66 4.15 17.22
CA GLY A 511 -3.26 4.15 17.68
C GLY A 511 -2.36 5.26 17.11
N GLN A 512 -2.92 6.29 16.47
CA GLN A 512 -2.15 7.32 15.76
C GLN A 512 -1.28 8.20 16.68
N ASN A 513 -1.62 8.33 17.96
CA ASN A 513 -0.86 9.14 18.92
C ASN A 513 0.39 8.43 19.47
N ASN A 514 0.38 7.09 19.52
CA ASN A 514 1.40 6.31 20.20
C ASN A 514 1.85 5.12 19.34
N GLY A 515 2.81 5.35 18.44
CA GLY A 515 3.36 4.33 17.54
C GLY A 515 3.90 3.07 18.25
N ARG A 516 4.51 3.24 19.43
CA ARG A 516 5.07 2.13 20.24
C ARG A 516 3.99 1.12 20.64
N VAL A 517 2.89 1.63 21.19
CA VAL A 517 1.75 0.83 21.63
C VAL A 517 1.06 0.20 20.41
N GLN A 518 0.94 0.97 19.33
CA GLN A 518 0.35 0.51 18.07
C GLN A 518 1.09 -0.70 17.49
N VAL A 519 2.41 -0.63 17.32
CA VAL A 519 3.21 -1.75 16.79
C VAL A 519 3.21 -2.93 17.77
N GLY A 520 3.33 -2.69 19.07
CA GLY A 520 3.30 -3.74 20.09
C GLY A 520 2.02 -4.59 20.06
N PHE A 521 0.85 -3.94 20.01
CA PHE A 521 -0.42 -4.66 19.87
C PHE A 521 -0.56 -5.36 18.52
N LEU A 522 -0.07 -4.75 17.43
CA LEU A 522 -0.13 -5.37 16.11
C LEU A 522 0.69 -6.68 16.07
N VAL A 523 1.91 -6.68 16.62
CA VAL A 523 2.75 -7.88 16.76
C VAL A 523 2.05 -8.94 17.61
N ALA A 524 1.45 -8.54 18.74
CA ALA A 524 0.70 -9.48 19.60
C ALA A 524 -0.49 -10.12 18.85
N ILE A 525 -1.26 -9.33 18.10
CA ILE A 525 -2.39 -9.83 17.30
C ILE A 525 -1.90 -10.81 16.22
N GLU A 526 -0.82 -10.49 15.51
CA GLU A 526 -0.26 -11.39 14.49
C GLU A 526 0.29 -12.69 15.11
N ALA A 527 0.92 -12.61 16.28
CA ALA A 527 1.43 -13.77 17.00
C ALA A 527 0.28 -14.69 17.45
N ILE A 528 -0.80 -14.13 18.01
CA ILE A 528 -1.99 -14.89 18.41
C ILE A 528 -2.63 -15.60 17.20
N VAL A 529 -2.76 -14.91 16.06
CA VAL A 529 -3.31 -15.51 14.84
C VAL A 529 -2.40 -16.62 14.30
N LEU A 530 -1.08 -16.44 14.32
CA LEU A 530 -0.12 -17.46 13.92
C LEU A 530 -0.20 -18.70 14.83
N ILE A 531 -0.21 -18.50 16.14
CA ILE A 531 -0.38 -19.56 17.14
C ILE A 531 -1.68 -20.33 16.85
N ALA A 532 -2.79 -19.63 16.66
CA ALA A 532 -4.07 -20.26 16.33
C ALA A 532 -4.00 -21.08 15.02
N LEU A 533 -3.31 -20.61 13.99
CA LEU A 533 -3.12 -21.35 12.74
C LEU A 533 -2.27 -22.62 12.91
N ILE A 534 -1.19 -22.54 13.69
CA ILE A 534 -0.27 -23.66 13.94
C ILE A 534 -0.96 -24.79 14.72
N PHE A 535 -1.72 -24.44 15.77
CA PHE A 535 -2.40 -25.40 16.63
C PHE A 535 -3.67 -25.95 15.99
N LEU A 536 -4.53 -25.09 15.42
CA LEU A 536 -5.83 -25.55 14.94
C LEU A 536 -5.77 -26.17 13.53
N ARG A 537 -4.85 -25.74 12.65
CA ARG A 537 -4.74 -26.19 11.24
C ARG A 537 -6.11 -26.34 10.55
N PRO A 538 -6.83 -25.23 10.38
CA PRO A 538 -8.27 -25.25 10.11
C PRO A 538 -8.64 -25.61 8.66
N HIS A 539 -7.73 -25.53 7.69
CA HIS A 539 -8.04 -25.70 6.28
C HIS A 539 -8.11 -27.19 5.87
N PRO A 540 -8.90 -27.55 4.84
CA PRO A 540 -9.09 -28.94 4.43
C PRO A 540 -7.84 -29.59 3.83
N THR A 541 -6.96 -28.82 3.20
CA THR A 541 -5.76 -29.35 2.54
C THR A 541 -4.49 -28.90 3.25
N ARG A 542 -3.48 -29.78 3.34
CA ARG A 542 -2.17 -29.47 3.94
C ARG A 542 -1.52 -28.23 3.28
N GLY A 543 -1.66 -28.09 1.97
CA GLY A 543 -1.14 -26.93 1.24
C GLY A 543 -1.88 -25.62 1.55
N ALA A 544 -3.15 -25.66 1.94
CA ALA A 544 -3.88 -24.46 2.33
C ALA A 544 -3.51 -24.00 3.74
N ASP A 545 -3.32 -24.93 4.68
CA ASP A 545 -2.77 -24.62 6.00
C ASP A 545 -1.34 -24.07 5.88
N ALA A 546 -0.49 -24.68 5.06
CA ALA A 546 0.88 -24.22 4.83
C ALA A 546 0.92 -22.78 4.27
N LEU A 547 0.05 -22.46 3.31
CA LEU A 547 -0.06 -21.10 2.77
C LEU A 547 -0.54 -20.10 3.83
N ALA A 548 -1.58 -20.45 4.60
CA ALA A 548 -2.12 -19.57 5.64
C ALA A 548 -1.08 -19.29 6.73
N ILE A 549 -0.33 -20.31 7.16
CA ILE A 549 0.78 -20.18 8.11
C ILE A 549 1.88 -19.30 7.51
N TYR A 550 2.27 -19.51 6.25
CA TYR A 550 3.27 -18.68 5.56
C TYR A 550 2.87 -17.20 5.52
N LEU A 551 1.61 -16.89 5.18
CA LEU A 551 1.11 -15.51 5.17
C LEU A 551 1.03 -14.90 6.59
N ALA A 552 0.73 -15.70 7.61
CA ALA A 552 0.77 -15.24 9.00
C ALA A 552 2.21 -14.98 9.50
N ILE A 553 3.17 -15.84 9.14
CA ILE A 553 4.60 -15.63 9.44
C ILE A 553 5.09 -14.36 8.75
N THR A 554 4.78 -14.17 7.47
CA THR A 554 5.14 -12.97 6.70
C THR A 554 4.66 -11.71 7.43
N ARG A 555 3.39 -11.68 7.85
CA ARG A 555 2.82 -10.56 8.60
C ARG A 555 3.47 -10.34 9.95
N LEU A 556 3.73 -11.40 10.71
CA LEU A 556 4.38 -11.31 12.02
C LEU A 556 5.83 -10.80 11.89
N VAL A 557 6.59 -11.32 10.93
CA VAL A 557 7.98 -10.90 10.68
C VAL A 557 8.01 -9.43 10.27
N CYS A 558 7.19 -9.01 9.31
CA CYS A 558 7.12 -7.60 8.90
C CYS A 558 6.66 -6.69 10.06
N ALA A 559 5.65 -7.09 10.84
CA ALA A 559 5.24 -6.35 12.03
C ALA A 559 6.37 -6.21 13.07
N GLY A 560 7.20 -7.25 13.23
CA GLY A 560 8.40 -7.22 14.06
C GLY A 560 9.49 -6.28 13.52
N LEU A 561 9.72 -6.26 12.20
CA LEU A 561 10.67 -5.34 11.57
C LEU A 561 10.28 -3.87 11.79
N PHE A 562 8.98 -3.55 11.85
CA PHE A 562 8.51 -2.19 12.12
C PHE A 562 8.83 -1.69 13.53
N ILE A 563 9.21 -2.57 14.46
CA ILE A 563 9.72 -2.13 15.77
C ILE A 563 10.97 -1.25 15.60
N ALA A 564 11.80 -1.52 14.59
CA ALA A 564 12.99 -0.71 14.31
C ALA A 564 12.67 0.73 13.87
N PHE A 565 11.42 1.02 13.47
CA PHE A 565 10.98 2.35 13.04
C PHE A 565 10.37 3.17 14.18
N LEU A 566 10.42 2.67 15.42
CA LEU A 566 10.00 3.42 16.58
C LEU A 566 10.98 4.57 16.86
N GLU A 567 10.44 5.79 16.99
CA GLU A 567 11.22 7.01 17.25
C GLU A 567 12.11 6.89 18.50
N THR A 568 11.66 6.13 19.50
CA THR A 568 12.42 5.94 20.76
C THR A 568 13.67 5.09 20.64
N LEU A 569 13.81 4.31 19.56
CA LEU A 569 15.02 3.52 19.33
C LEU A 569 16.09 4.32 18.56
N SER A 570 15.73 5.51 18.03
CA SER A 570 16.62 6.43 17.32
C SER A 570 17.62 5.71 16.39
N VAL A 571 17.11 4.77 15.58
CA VAL A 571 17.94 3.98 14.68
C VAL A 571 18.47 4.87 13.56
N ASP A 572 19.78 4.76 13.28
CA ASP A 572 20.41 5.47 12.18
C ASP A 572 19.71 5.17 10.85
N ALA A 573 19.74 6.13 9.94
CA ALA A 573 18.94 6.03 8.72
C ALA A 573 19.40 4.94 7.75
N ILE A 574 20.71 4.65 7.63
CA ILE A 574 21.18 3.58 6.75
C ILE A 574 20.58 2.22 7.18
N PRO A 575 20.74 1.75 8.44
CA PRO A 575 20.05 0.56 8.92
C PRO A 575 18.52 0.60 8.75
N ARG A 576 17.90 1.75 9.01
CA ARG A 576 16.45 1.93 8.87
C ARG A 576 15.97 1.68 7.44
N VAL A 577 16.66 2.25 6.45
CA VAL A 577 16.35 2.06 5.02
C VAL A 577 16.54 0.59 4.63
N VAL A 578 17.63 -0.06 5.08
CA VAL A 578 17.88 -1.49 4.83
C VAL A 578 16.75 -2.36 5.39
N ILE A 579 16.30 -2.11 6.62
CA ILE A 579 15.17 -2.85 7.22
C ILE A 579 13.88 -2.62 6.41
N GLY A 580 13.66 -1.40 5.91
CA GLY A 580 12.55 -1.08 5.01
C GLY A 580 12.61 -1.87 3.70
N VAL A 581 13.78 -1.95 3.07
CA VAL A 581 14.00 -2.76 1.86
C VAL A 581 13.70 -4.23 2.15
N VAL A 582 14.20 -4.78 3.26
CA VAL A 582 13.94 -6.17 3.66
C VAL A 582 12.44 -6.44 3.83
N ALA A 583 11.71 -5.54 4.52
CA ALA A 583 10.27 -5.68 4.68
C ALA A 583 9.52 -5.63 3.32
N ALA A 584 9.91 -4.73 2.43
CA ALA A 584 9.34 -4.64 1.08
C ALA A 584 9.61 -5.90 0.24
N VAL A 585 10.82 -6.47 0.33
CA VAL A 585 11.18 -7.73 -0.34
C VAL A 585 10.35 -8.89 0.20
N ILE A 586 10.20 -9.02 1.52
CA ILE A 586 9.39 -10.08 2.14
C ILE A 586 7.94 -10.04 1.64
N TYR A 587 7.31 -8.85 1.62
CA TYR A 587 5.96 -8.71 1.08
C TYR A 587 5.89 -8.98 -0.42
N SER A 588 6.87 -8.52 -1.20
CA SER A 588 6.94 -8.78 -2.64
C SER A 588 7.01 -10.28 -2.94
N VAL A 589 7.81 -11.03 -2.18
CA VAL A 589 7.89 -12.50 -2.26
C VAL A 589 6.53 -13.13 -1.93
N ALA A 590 5.84 -12.64 -0.89
CA ALA A 590 4.50 -13.15 -0.54
C ALA A 590 3.47 -12.94 -1.67
N VAL A 591 3.53 -11.80 -2.37
CA VAL A 591 2.69 -11.53 -3.55
C VAL A 591 2.98 -12.52 -4.67
N VAL A 592 4.26 -12.78 -4.95
CA VAL A 592 4.69 -13.75 -5.98
C VAL A 592 4.28 -15.17 -5.62
N VAL A 593 4.43 -15.59 -4.35
CA VAL A 593 3.98 -16.90 -3.87
C VAL A 593 2.46 -17.06 -4.03
N LEU A 594 1.68 -16.03 -3.70
CA LEU A 594 0.24 -16.05 -3.91
C LEU A 594 -0.14 -16.11 -5.40
N PHE A 595 0.58 -15.39 -6.26
CA PHE A 595 0.39 -15.46 -7.70
C PHE A 595 0.56 -16.88 -8.22
N PHE A 596 1.67 -17.55 -7.89
CA PHE A 596 1.90 -18.94 -8.30
C PHE A 596 0.91 -19.91 -7.66
N ASN A 597 0.52 -19.71 -6.40
CA ASN A 597 -0.50 -20.54 -5.75
C ASN A 597 -1.86 -20.43 -6.46
N PHE A 598 -2.23 -19.23 -6.88
CA PHE A 598 -3.45 -18.97 -7.64
C PHE A 598 -3.38 -19.60 -9.03
N MET A 599 -2.26 -19.45 -9.75
CA MET A 599 -2.03 -20.12 -11.04
C MET A 599 -2.12 -21.64 -10.90
N TRP A 600 -1.51 -22.22 -9.87
CA TRP A 600 -1.61 -23.65 -9.58
C TRP A 600 -3.05 -24.11 -9.29
N ALA A 601 -3.83 -23.30 -8.56
CA ALA A 601 -5.24 -23.57 -8.32
C ALA A 601 -6.07 -23.54 -9.62
N LEU A 602 -5.77 -22.59 -10.51
CA LEU A 602 -6.38 -22.49 -11.84
C LEU A 602 -6.04 -23.71 -12.70
N VAL A 603 -4.76 -24.08 -12.78
CA VAL A 603 -4.29 -25.24 -13.55
C VAL A 603 -5.00 -26.52 -13.09
N ARG A 604 -5.08 -26.75 -11.77
CA ARG A 604 -5.81 -27.92 -11.22
C ARG A 604 -7.30 -27.91 -11.55
N MET A 605 -7.94 -26.74 -11.60
CA MET A 605 -9.34 -26.63 -12.02
C MET A 605 -9.52 -27.04 -13.49
N VAL A 606 -8.63 -26.57 -14.37
CA VAL A 606 -8.70 -26.87 -15.81
C VAL A 606 -8.43 -28.35 -16.08
N PHE A 607 -7.39 -28.94 -15.45
CA PHE A 607 -7.06 -30.36 -15.65
C PHE A 607 -8.13 -31.32 -15.13
N ARG A 608 -8.74 -31.04 -13.97
CA ARG A 608 -9.85 -31.84 -13.45
C ARG A 608 -11.04 -31.87 -14.42
N ARG A 609 -11.28 -30.78 -15.12
CA ARG A 609 -12.35 -30.69 -16.12
C ARG A 609 -12.04 -31.45 -17.41
N GLY A 610 -10.75 -31.53 -17.79
CA GLY A 610 -10.31 -32.33 -18.94
C GLY A 610 -10.41 -33.84 -18.68
N ARG A 611 -10.20 -34.28 -17.45
CA ARG A 611 -10.28 -35.71 -17.08
C ARG A 611 -11.72 -36.21 -16.92
N GLY A 612 -12.67 -35.33 -16.56
CA GLY A 612 -14.11 -35.65 -16.49
C GLY A 612 -14.83 -35.87 -17.82
N LYS A 613 -14.10 -36.11 -18.92
CA LYS A 613 -14.64 -36.46 -20.24
C LYS A 613 -14.15 -37.81 -20.77
N THR A 614 -13.32 -38.52 -20.00
CA THR A 614 -12.82 -39.85 -20.37
C THR A 614 -12.96 -40.77 -19.16
N SER A 615 -13.81 -41.78 -19.33
CA SER A 615 -13.99 -42.96 -18.49
C SER A 615 -14.93 -42.83 -17.28
N ASP A 616 -16.10 -43.45 -17.43
CA ASP A 616 -16.74 -44.25 -16.39
C ASP A 616 -15.71 -45.26 -15.85
N ASP A 617 -15.04 -44.91 -14.77
CA ASP A 617 -14.54 -45.85 -13.78
C ASP A 617 -14.07 -45.09 -12.53
N VAL A 618 -13.90 -45.80 -11.42
CA VAL A 618 -13.50 -45.33 -10.07
C VAL A 618 -14.68 -45.13 -9.10
N GLY A 619 -15.35 -46.26 -8.85
CA GLY A 619 -15.85 -46.63 -7.53
C GLY A 619 -14.76 -47.14 -6.58
N SER A 620 -13.49 -46.73 -6.73
CA SER A 620 -12.34 -47.33 -6.01
C SER A 620 -11.49 -46.35 -5.20
N ASP A 621 -11.96 -45.13 -4.92
CA ASP A 621 -11.26 -44.17 -4.03
C ASP A 621 -11.89 -44.06 -2.64
N LEU A 622 -13.04 -44.73 -2.39
CA LEU A 622 -13.65 -44.83 -1.06
C LEU A 622 -13.02 -45.94 -0.19
N SER A 623 -12.29 -46.90 -0.77
CA SER A 623 -11.66 -48.01 -0.04
C SER A 623 -10.23 -47.74 0.45
N ILE A 624 -9.61 -46.61 0.06
CA ILE A 624 -8.23 -46.27 0.45
C ILE A 624 -8.19 -45.38 1.71
N VAL A 625 -9.31 -44.77 2.11
CA VAL A 625 -9.39 -43.96 3.34
C VAL A 625 -9.72 -44.79 4.58
N GLU A 626 -10.33 -45.97 4.42
CA GLU A 626 -10.69 -46.84 5.56
C GLU A 626 -9.55 -47.77 6.00
N LYS A 627 -8.48 -47.90 5.21
CA LYS A 627 -7.39 -48.87 5.47
C LYS A 627 -6.16 -48.30 6.19
N ALA A 628 -6.19 -47.05 6.65
CA ALA A 628 -5.06 -46.40 7.31
C ALA A 628 -5.13 -46.38 8.85
N GLU A 629 -6.17 -46.98 9.46
CA GLU A 629 -6.31 -47.06 10.91
C GLU A 629 -6.56 -48.51 11.32
N GLY A 630 -5.48 -49.28 11.45
CA GLY A 630 -5.55 -50.67 11.87
C GLY A 630 -4.18 -51.22 12.27
N ALA A 631 -3.92 -51.25 13.57
CA ALA A 631 -2.90 -52.07 14.22
C ALA A 631 -3.46 -52.61 15.55
N PRO A 632 -2.99 -53.76 16.05
CA PRO A 632 -3.86 -54.91 16.29
C PRO A 632 -4.09 -55.23 17.78
N ILE A 633 -5.24 -55.85 18.10
CA ILE A 633 -5.42 -56.64 19.33
C ILE A 633 -6.23 -57.92 19.00
N THR A 634 -5.49 -59.03 18.93
CA THR A 634 -5.77 -60.38 19.42
C THR A 634 -7.13 -61.06 19.16
N GLN A 635 -7.15 -62.00 18.21
CA GLN A 635 -8.13 -63.09 18.14
C GLN A 635 -7.83 -64.19 19.17
N ARG A 636 -8.89 -64.71 19.82
CA ARG A 636 -8.92 -66.05 20.40
C ARG A 636 -10.10 -66.82 19.80
N HIS A 637 -9.81 -68.01 19.30
CA HIS A 637 -10.69 -68.96 18.63
C HIS A 637 -11.94 -69.39 19.43
N SER A 638 -13.04 -69.71 18.73
CA SER A 638 -13.56 -71.10 18.65
C SER A 638 -14.80 -71.23 17.72
N SER A 639 -14.76 -72.30 16.88
CA SER A 639 -15.83 -73.18 16.32
C SER A 639 -17.30 -72.70 16.22
N SER A 640 -18.16 -73.07 15.25
CA SER A 640 -18.18 -74.10 14.19
C SER A 640 -19.52 -74.02 13.42
N ALA A 641 -19.45 -74.10 12.07
CA ALA A 641 -20.33 -74.85 11.13
C ALA A 641 -21.86 -74.52 11.02
N PRO A 642 -22.62 -75.07 10.01
CA PRO A 642 -23.15 -74.26 8.90
C PRO A 642 -24.65 -74.47 8.56
N ALA A 643 -25.08 -73.81 7.48
CA ALA A 643 -26.42 -73.67 6.90
C ALA A 643 -27.19 -74.94 6.48
N THR A 644 -28.54 -74.88 6.44
CA THR A 644 -29.45 -75.07 5.27
C THR A 644 -30.96 -74.98 5.66
N PRO A 645 -31.92 -74.86 4.71
CA PRO A 645 -33.19 -74.11 4.84
C PRO A 645 -34.49 -74.97 4.86
N VAL A 646 -35.64 -74.37 5.23
CA VAL A 646 -37.02 -74.93 5.12
C VAL A 646 -38.00 -73.76 4.87
N ARG A 647 -38.61 -73.60 3.68
CA ARG A 647 -39.86 -74.15 3.09
C ARG A 647 -41.16 -73.41 3.48
N THR A 648 -41.71 -72.76 2.46
CA THR A 648 -43.09 -72.28 2.15
C THR A 648 -44.28 -72.61 3.07
N SER A 649 -45.16 -71.62 3.30
CA SER A 649 -46.61 -71.74 3.03
C SER A 649 -47.29 -70.38 2.83
N MET A 650 -48.09 -70.29 1.77
CA MET A 650 -49.11 -69.27 1.47
C MET A 650 -50.17 -69.20 2.58
N ASP A 651 -50.69 -68.00 2.87
CA ASP A 651 -52.15 -67.80 2.89
C ASP A 651 -52.49 -66.32 2.63
N SER A 652 -53.58 -66.13 1.90
CA SER A 652 -54.06 -64.89 1.27
C SER A 652 -55.41 -64.50 1.87
N ARG A 653 -55.61 -63.22 2.21
CA ARG A 653 -56.93 -62.62 2.46
C ARG A 653 -57.08 -61.31 1.68
N PRO A 654 -58.17 -61.10 0.91
CA PRO A 654 -58.49 -59.83 0.30
C PRO A 654 -59.49 -59.00 1.13
N GLN A 655 -59.47 -57.68 0.92
CA GLN A 655 -60.45 -56.70 1.40
C GLN A 655 -61.60 -56.55 0.39
N HIS A 656 -62.87 -56.45 0.84
CA HIS A 656 -63.78 -55.30 0.60
C HIS A 656 -65.25 -55.55 1.01
N HIS A 657 -65.93 -54.43 1.32
CA HIS A 657 -67.38 -54.16 1.55
C HIS A 657 -68.00 -54.68 2.86
N GLY A 658 -68.88 -53.96 3.56
CA GLY A 658 -69.53 -52.67 3.34
C GLY A 658 -70.27 -52.23 4.62
N THR A 659 -70.71 -50.98 4.62
CA THR A 659 -71.55 -50.29 5.63
C THR A 659 -72.76 -51.09 6.12
N ILE A 660 -73.14 -50.93 7.39
CA ILE A 660 -74.49 -50.63 7.91
C ILE A 660 -74.45 -50.54 9.47
N HIS A 661 -75.08 -49.46 9.97
CA HIS A 661 -75.37 -49.04 11.36
C HIS A 661 -74.26 -48.52 12.27
#